data_AF-A0AAV2Z2G1-F1
#
_entry.id   AF-A0AAV2Z2G1-F1
#
_cell.length_a   1.000
_cell.length_b   1.000
_cell.length_c   1.000
_cell.angle_alpha   90.00
_cell.angle_beta   90.00
_cell.angle_gamma   90.00
#
_symmetry.space_group_name_H-M   'P 1'
#
loop_
_entity.id
_entity.type
_entity.pdbx_description
1 polymer ?
#
loop_
_entity_poly.entity_id
_entity_poly.type
_entity_poly.pdbx_seq_one_letter_code
_entity_poly.pdbx_strand_id
1 'polypeptide(L)'
;MFRFKYCPELLRYALAPPGFHKDWHLALRDVANDTLVAFIGSMPVRVRVFETSTEMAERNFLCVHKAHRGRRLTPLLIKEATRRVNAKKVWLTVYTSATELPTPISSAMYYHRPIDIEKLVDIEFYPLPPDSREVMLPILKESYELPESTSLQGFRTMTAQDVPAVTTLLQAHLTKFDLILEWDEHEVAHWCLPRGNFVYSFVVENPETHEVTDFCSFYVIPHTIIGNEHHQSFNVAYSYHNVANSVTRHELFLETLVMAKQANCDVFNTLDIKENDAMLLEQLKLGQGSGILKYYIENLPVELASHQVGCTMDAADHDDTLMSDDEYARLQEQIQQSWLDDSDESNSDSNPDDAAGSEFKFWKTQPVPGVHEIPTDHGPIDALKSVADVQQEPHALHAGLHWCGIDLQDAKQLDEVYVLLRDHYVEDDDNMFRFDYSRAFLRWALTPPGYRAEWHVGVRNGDTDELVAFISGVPARGRVYTHAMPVAVINFLCVHKDLRARRLAPVLIKEVTRRVNLQNVWQAVYTAGVELPTPVASCPYYHRSLNPKKLVETGFSLLPPRITLTQLIKMYKLPPKPLLPGFRMMEKKDVGRVAALLQPCLAKCDLVIDMDEDDVAHWLLPRDGVVYSYVVEDPETNAVTDFCSFYNLPSTVIDNEQHDRLNAAYSFYNAATSVSLAQLMQCALIMAVKAGFDVFNALELMDNIEFLHELRFSIGDGDLYYYLFNWRCPRMAGNQVAVVPQ
;
A
#
# COMPACT_ATOMS: atom_id res chain seq x y z
N MET A 1 -15.17 -24.77 -2.50
CA MET A 1 -15.65 -26.00 -3.17
C MET A 1 -14.87 -26.36 -4.44
N PHE A 2 -14.13 -25.44 -5.07
CA PHE A 2 -13.47 -25.67 -6.38
C PHE A 2 -11.95 -25.42 -6.33
N ARG A 3 -11.19 -26.08 -7.21
CA ARG A 3 -9.74 -25.82 -7.41
C ARG A 3 -9.44 -25.64 -8.90
N PHE A 4 -8.59 -24.68 -9.25
CA PHE A 4 -8.04 -24.56 -10.60
C PHE A 4 -7.31 -25.85 -11.00
N LYS A 5 -7.59 -26.34 -12.21
CA LYS A 5 -6.86 -27.46 -12.80
C LYS A 5 -6.10 -26.94 -14.01
N TYR A 6 -4.90 -26.40 -13.79
CA TYR A 6 -4.03 -26.07 -14.91
C TYR A 6 -3.50 -27.36 -15.55
N CYS A 7 -3.75 -27.56 -16.84
CA CYS A 7 -3.10 -28.65 -17.58
C CYS A 7 -1.65 -28.25 -17.93
N PRO A 8 -0.73 -29.23 -18.05
CA PRO A 8 0.66 -28.96 -18.44
C PRO A 8 0.79 -28.19 -19.75
N GLU A 9 -0.12 -28.43 -20.71
CA GLU A 9 -0.14 -27.75 -21.99
C GLU A 9 -0.45 -26.25 -21.84
N LEU A 10 -1.46 -25.90 -21.04
CA LEU A 10 -1.83 -24.52 -20.75
C LEU A 10 -0.72 -23.80 -19.98
N LEU A 11 -0.09 -24.46 -19.00
CA LEU A 11 1.05 -23.88 -18.28
C LEU A 11 2.25 -23.66 -19.20
N ARG A 12 2.57 -24.62 -20.08
CA ARG A 12 3.67 -24.45 -21.03
C ARG A 12 3.37 -23.32 -22.02
N TYR A 13 2.13 -23.22 -22.48
CA TYR A 13 1.66 -22.14 -23.33
C TYR A 13 1.81 -20.76 -22.67
N ALA A 14 1.39 -20.64 -21.41
CA ALA A 14 1.43 -19.37 -20.68
C ALA A 14 2.83 -19.00 -20.18
N LEU A 15 3.65 -19.97 -19.76
CA LEU A 15 4.94 -19.72 -19.13
C LEU A 15 6.12 -19.71 -20.11
N ALA A 16 5.99 -20.33 -21.28
CA ALA A 16 7.08 -20.42 -22.25
C ALA A 16 6.67 -19.96 -23.66
N PRO A 17 6.37 -18.65 -23.84
CA PRO A 17 6.12 -18.09 -25.16
C PRO A 17 7.36 -18.18 -26.08
N PRO A 18 7.23 -18.00 -27.41
CA PRO A 18 8.36 -17.95 -28.33
C PRO A 18 9.43 -16.95 -27.87
N GLY A 19 10.70 -17.33 -27.92
CA GLY A 19 11.81 -16.49 -27.42
C GLY A 19 12.02 -16.53 -25.90
N PHE A 20 11.20 -17.29 -25.15
CA PHE A 20 11.35 -17.47 -23.71
C PHE A 20 12.71 -18.08 -23.31
N HIS A 21 13.26 -17.58 -22.19
CA HIS A 21 14.43 -18.15 -21.54
C HIS A 21 14.12 -18.53 -20.10
N LYS A 22 14.47 -19.76 -19.70
CA LYS A 22 14.18 -20.32 -18.36
C LYS A 22 14.59 -19.43 -17.18
N ASP A 23 15.63 -18.61 -17.36
CA ASP A 23 16.18 -17.74 -16.32
C ASP A 23 15.23 -16.61 -15.89
N TRP A 24 14.18 -16.34 -16.67
CA TRP A 24 13.12 -15.41 -16.27
C TRP A 24 12.21 -15.97 -15.18
N HIS A 25 12.16 -17.30 -15.02
CA HIS A 25 11.37 -17.91 -13.95
C HIS A 25 12.20 -18.20 -12.71
N LEU A 26 11.54 -18.19 -11.57
CA LEU A 26 12.14 -18.56 -10.30
C LEU A 26 11.30 -19.65 -9.63
N ALA A 27 11.99 -20.71 -9.21
CA ALA A 27 11.43 -21.87 -8.55
C ALA A 27 12.27 -22.20 -7.33
N LEU A 28 11.61 -22.54 -6.22
CA LEU A 28 12.24 -23.08 -5.02
C LEU A 28 11.86 -24.55 -4.89
N ARG A 29 12.86 -25.40 -4.64
CA ARG A 29 12.68 -26.83 -4.38
C ARG A 29 13.16 -27.16 -2.97
N ASP A 30 12.43 -28.05 -2.31
CA ASP A 30 12.95 -28.75 -1.13
C ASP A 30 13.97 -29.79 -1.60
N VAL A 31 15.22 -29.63 -1.17
CA VAL A 31 16.33 -30.49 -1.57
C VAL A 31 16.19 -31.91 -1.02
N ALA A 32 15.56 -32.07 0.15
CA ALA A 32 15.43 -33.39 0.78
C ALA A 32 14.41 -34.28 0.06
N ASN A 33 13.35 -33.67 -0.48
CA ASN A 33 12.20 -34.38 -1.05
C ASN A 33 12.08 -34.22 -2.58
N ASP A 34 12.93 -33.39 -3.20
CA ASP A 34 12.85 -32.96 -4.62
C ASP A 34 11.47 -32.45 -5.05
N THR A 35 10.78 -31.77 -4.14
CA THR A 35 9.45 -31.19 -4.39
C THR A 35 9.54 -29.69 -4.65
N LEU A 36 8.81 -29.21 -5.64
CA LEU A 36 8.64 -27.77 -5.87
C LEU A 36 7.82 -27.16 -4.72
N VAL A 37 8.40 -26.21 -3.99
CA VAL A 37 7.76 -25.58 -2.82
C VAL A 37 7.23 -24.18 -3.11
N ALA A 38 7.82 -23.49 -4.10
CA ALA A 38 7.31 -22.21 -4.55
C ALA A 38 7.75 -21.87 -5.99
N PHE A 39 6.99 -21.01 -6.65
CA PHE A 39 7.22 -20.57 -8.02
C PHE A 39 6.77 -19.12 -8.21
N ILE A 40 7.48 -18.37 -9.04
CA ILE A 40 7.03 -17.11 -9.62
C ILE A 40 7.47 -17.07 -11.08
N GLY A 41 6.49 -16.81 -11.96
CA GLY A 41 6.72 -16.61 -13.38
C GLY A 41 7.06 -15.16 -13.66
N SER A 42 8.00 -14.94 -14.56
CA SER A 42 8.25 -13.64 -15.14
C SER A 42 8.61 -13.79 -16.62
N MET A 43 8.24 -12.80 -17.44
CA MET A 43 8.59 -12.74 -18.85
C MET A 43 8.72 -11.28 -19.31
N PRO A 44 9.61 -10.98 -20.27
CA PRO A 44 9.70 -9.64 -20.84
C PRO A 44 8.48 -9.40 -21.74
N VAL A 45 7.88 -8.24 -21.60
CA VAL A 45 6.77 -7.75 -22.43
C VAL A 45 7.04 -6.29 -22.79
N ARG A 46 6.52 -5.84 -23.92
CA ARG A 46 6.51 -4.42 -24.23
C ARG A 46 5.16 -3.85 -23.82
N VAL A 47 5.19 -2.80 -23.00
CA VAL A 47 4.01 -2.19 -22.40
C VAL A 47 3.99 -0.73 -22.80
N ARG A 48 2.84 -0.25 -23.27
CA ARG A 48 2.59 1.17 -23.47
C ARG A 48 1.73 1.69 -22.32
N VAL A 49 2.27 2.69 -21.64
CA VAL A 49 1.60 3.45 -20.57
C VAL A 49 1.43 4.88 -21.09
N PHE A 50 0.19 5.30 -21.27
CA PHE A 50 -0.22 6.49 -22.01
C PHE A 50 0.45 6.54 -23.39
N GLU A 51 1.39 7.46 -23.61
CA GLU A 51 2.12 7.63 -24.86
C GLU A 51 3.51 6.98 -24.85
N THR A 52 3.92 6.39 -23.72
CA THR A 52 5.29 5.87 -23.55
C THR A 52 5.32 4.34 -23.59
N SER A 53 6.05 3.80 -24.57
CA SER A 53 6.31 2.38 -24.69
C SER A 53 7.64 2.00 -24.03
N THR A 54 7.62 0.98 -23.20
CA THR A 54 8.80 0.50 -22.47
C THR A 54 8.78 -1.01 -22.32
N GLU A 55 9.96 -1.61 -22.23
CA GLU A 55 10.10 -3.02 -21.85
C GLU A 55 9.84 -3.16 -20.34
N MET A 56 8.96 -4.07 -19.97
CA MET A 56 8.65 -4.41 -18.59
C MET A 56 8.75 -5.92 -18.40
N ALA A 57 8.90 -6.36 -17.16
CA ALA A 57 8.71 -7.74 -16.80
C ALA A 57 7.26 -7.97 -16.35
N GLU A 58 6.51 -8.76 -17.09
CA GLU A 58 5.23 -9.26 -16.61
C GLU A 58 5.50 -10.31 -15.53
N ARG A 59 4.81 -10.24 -14.39
CA ARG A 59 4.85 -11.29 -13.35
C ARG A 59 3.50 -11.97 -13.22
N ASN A 60 3.55 -13.29 -13.26
CA ASN A 60 2.37 -14.16 -13.18
C ASN A 60 2.67 -15.41 -12.34
N PHE A 61 1.61 -16.12 -11.92
CA PHE A 61 1.70 -17.44 -11.26
C PHE A 61 2.54 -17.49 -9.97
N LEU A 62 2.59 -16.39 -9.19
CA LEU A 62 3.18 -16.42 -7.86
C LEU A 62 2.44 -17.42 -6.97
N CYS A 63 3.13 -18.48 -6.55
CA CYS A 63 2.53 -19.55 -5.76
C CYS A 63 3.52 -20.10 -4.74
N VAL A 64 3.06 -20.24 -3.49
CA VAL A 64 3.78 -20.92 -2.41
C VAL A 64 2.92 -22.08 -1.91
N HIS A 65 3.53 -23.26 -1.85
CA HIS A 65 2.89 -24.47 -1.34
C HIS A 65 2.37 -24.27 0.09
N LYS A 66 1.16 -24.76 0.40
CA LYS A 66 0.43 -24.46 1.65
C LYS A 66 1.28 -24.72 2.90
N ALA A 67 2.06 -25.81 2.93
CA ALA A 67 2.92 -26.17 4.06
C ALA A 67 4.08 -25.19 4.33
N HIS A 68 4.39 -24.29 3.38
CA HIS A 68 5.50 -23.35 3.47
C HIS A 68 5.05 -21.88 3.49
N ARG A 69 3.74 -21.59 3.50
CA ARG A 69 3.23 -20.22 3.48
C ARG A 69 3.67 -19.39 4.70
N GLY A 70 3.87 -20.03 5.86
CA GLY A 70 4.39 -19.38 7.08
C GLY A 70 5.91 -19.08 7.07
N ARG A 71 6.63 -19.38 5.99
CA ARG A 71 8.10 -19.21 5.91
C ARG A 71 8.53 -17.94 5.15
N ARG A 72 7.63 -16.97 4.99
CA ARG A 72 7.87 -15.70 4.25
C ARG A 72 8.54 -15.90 2.87
N LEU A 73 8.19 -16.97 2.15
CA LEU A 73 8.79 -17.27 0.83
C LEU A 73 8.32 -16.31 -0.27
N THR A 74 7.14 -15.72 -0.13
CA THR A 74 6.58 -14.79 -1.13
C THR A 74 7.45 -13.54 -1.32
N PRO A 75 7.79 -12.75 -0.28
CA PRO A 75 8.71 -11.62 -0.42
C PRO A 75 10.08 -12.02 -1.00
N LEU A 76 10.61 -13.17 -0.60
CA LEU A 76 11.88 -13.68 -1.11
C LEU A 76 11.85 -13.95 -2.62
N LEU A 77 10.78 -14.58 -3.11
CA LEU A 77 10.59 -14.86 -4.53
C LEU A 77 10.47 -13.59 -5.34
N ILE A 78 9.67 -12.63 -4.87
CA ILE A 78 9.50 -11.31 -5.50
C ILE A 78 10.86 -10.61 -5.60
N LYS A 79 11.58 -10.48 -4.48
CA LYS A 79 12.89 -9.82 -4.43
C LYS A 79 13.93 -10.46 -5.37
N GLU A 80 14.01 -11.79 -5.39
CA GLU A 80 14.94 -12.50 -6.26
C GLU A 80 14.52 -12.44 -7.73
N ALA A 81 13.21 -12.45 -8.03
CA ALA A 81 12.70 -12.22 -9.38
C ALA A 81 13.06 -10.81 -9.88
N THR A 82 12.81 -9.76 -9.07
CA THR A 82 13.23 -8.38 -9.36
C THR A 82 14.73 -8.31 -9.67
N ARG A 83 15.56 -8.93 -8.82
CA ARG A 83 17.02 -8.92 -9.00
C ARG A 83 17.44 -9.54 -10.34
N ARG A 84 16.78 -10.62 -10.78
CA ARG A 84 17.08 -11.31 -12.05
C ARG A 84 16.63 -10.52 -13.26
N VAL A 85 15.45 -9.90 -13.17
CA VAL A 85 14.89 -9.02 -14.20
C VAL A 85 15.80 -7.79 -14.38
N ASN A 86 16.20 -7.14 -13.29
CA ASN A 86 17.12 -5.99 -13.30
C ASN A 86 18.50 -6.34 -13.88
N ALA A 87 19.01 -7.56 -13.64
CA ALA A 87 20.26 -8.04 -14.23
C ALA A 87 20.21 -8.13 -15.77
N LYS A 88 19.01 -8.17 -16.35
CA LYS A 88 18.76 -8.14 -17.80
C LYS A 88 18.43 -6.74 -18.33
N LYS A 89 18.58 -5.69 -17.49
CA LYS A 89 18.30 -4.28 -17.80
C LYS A 89 16.81 -3.96 -18.05
N VAL A 90 15.91 -4.78 -17.52
CA VAL A 90 14.48 -4.46 -17.43
C VAL A 90 14.22 -4.00 -15.99
N TRP A 91 13.64 -2.82 -15.80
CA TRP A 91 13.56 -2.17 -14.47
C TRP A 91 12.13 -2.04 -13.95
N LEU A 92 11.16 -2.08 -14.85
CA LEU A 92 9.74 -1.98 -14.56
C LEU A 92 9.13 -3.38 -14.55
N THR A 93 8.14 -3.59 -13.70
CA THR A 93 7.42 -4.86 -13.63
C THR A 93 5.93 -4.58 -13.61
N VAL A 94 5.17 -5.20 -14.52
CA VAL A 94 3.70 -5.15 -14.55
C VAL A 94 3.13 -6.45 -14.02
N TYR A 95 2.08 -6.39 -13.22
CA TYR A 95 1.40 -7.59 -12.72
C TYR A 95 -0.03 -7.31 -12.29
N THR A 96 -0.80 -8.37 -12.11
CA THR A 96 -2.15 -8.31 -11.57
C THR A 96 -2.26 -9.10 -10.27
N SER A 97 -3.18 -8.70 -9.40
CA SER A 97 -3.47 -9.41 -8.17
C SER A 97 -4.95 -9.33 -7.83
N ALA A 98 -5.53 -10.45 -7.40
CA ALA A 98 -6.84 -10.49 -6.77
C ALA A 98 -6.79 -10.08 -5.29
N THR A 99 -5.61 -10.22 -4.66
CA THR A 99 -5.34 -9.71 -3.31
C THR A 99 -5.06 -8.21 -3.40
N GLU A 100 -5.63 -7.45 -2.49
CA GLU A 100 -5.36 -6.02 -2.36
C GLU A 100 -3.91 -5.79 -1.93
N LEU A 101 -3.17 -5.10 -2.78
CA LEU A 101 -1.84 -4.57 -2.49
C LEU A 101 -1.93 -3.04 -2.62
N PRO A 102 -1.06 -2.28 -1.94
CA PRO A 102 -1.08 -0.83 -2.05
C PRO A 102 -0.89 -0.36 -3.49
N THR A 103 -1.55 0.75 -3.86
CA THR A 103 -1.33 1.50 -5.11
C THR A 103 -1.57 0.73 -6.43
N PRO A 104 -2.75 0.11 -6.64
CA PRO A 104 -3.10 -0.33 -7.98
C PRO A 104 -3.20 0.88 -8.92
N ILE A 105 -2.65 0.76 -10.12
CA ILE A 105 -2.77 1.80 -11.16
C ILE A 105 -4.14 1.78 -11.82
N SER A 106 -4.84 0.65 -11.75
CA SER A 106 -6.20 0.45 -12.23
C SER A 106 -6.78 -0.82 -11.61
N SER A 107 -8.10 -0.99 -11.68
CA SER A 107 -8.80 -2.21 -11.27
C SER A 107 -9.95 -2.50 -12.21
N ALA A 108 -10.26 -3.78 -12.39
CA ALA A 108 -11.42 -4.23 -13.14
C ALA A 108 -12.19 -5.29 -12.35
N MET A 109 -13.51 -5.19 -12.34
CA MET A 109 -14.43 -6.13 -11.71
C MET A 109 -14.69 -7.31 -12.65
N TYR A 110 -14.72 -8.53 -12.09
CA TYR A 110 -15.17 -9.70 -12.82
C TYR A 110 -16.69 -9.70 -12.93
N TYR A 111 -17.17 -9.96 -14.13
CA TYR A 111 -18.55 -10.28 -14.43
C TYR A 111 -18.64 -11.71 -14.94
N HIS A 112 -19.69 -12.43 -14.54
CA HIS A 112 -19.89 -13.82 -14.89
C HIS A 112 -21.31 -14.04 -15.42
N ARG A 113 -21.42 -14.90 -16.43
CA ARG A 113 -22.68 -15.32 -17.02
C ARG A 113 -22.75 -16.85 -16.98
N PRO A 114 -23.79 -17.43 -16.35
CA PRO A 114 -24.11 -18.84 -16.50
C PRO A 114 -24.26 -19.24 -17.98
N ILE A 115 -23.60 -20.32 -18.40
CA ILE A 115 -23.88 -21.01 -19.66
C ILE A 115 -24.68 -22.29 -19.37
N ASP A 116 -24.21 -23.12 -18.44
CA ASP A 116 -24.90 -24.32 -17.97
C ASP A 116 -25.44 -24.09 -16.55
N ILE A 117 -26.55 -23.35 -16.45
CA ILE A 117 -27.11 -22.97 -15.14
C ILE A 117 -27.55 -24.18 -14.31
N GLU A 118 -27.97 -25.27 -14.94
CA GLU A 118 -28.34 -26.50 -14.23
C GLU A 118 -27.16 -27.09 -13.50
N LYS A 119 -26.06 -27.30 -14.22
CA LYS A 119 -24.83 -27.78 -13.60
C LYS A 119 -24.30 -26.82 -12.54
N LEU A 120 -24.41 -25.50 -12.76
CA LEU A 120 -23.93 -24.51 -11.78
C LEU A 120 -24.75 -24.49 -10.48
N VAL A 121 -26.05 -24.71 -10.56
CA VAL A 121 -26.90 -24.91 -9.38
C VAL A 121 -26.58 -26.25 -8.71
N ASP A 122 -26.37 -27.31 -9.49
CA ASP A 122 -26.04 -28.66 -8.99
C ASP A 122 -24.71 -28.72 -8.22
N ILE A 123 -23.73 -27.90 -8.62
CA ILE A 123 -22.42 -27.84 -7.96
C ILE A 123 -22.32 -26.73 -6.92
N GLU A 124 -23.43 -26.05 -6.62
CA GLU A 124 -23.51 -24.91 -5.69
C GLU A 124 -22.63 -23.71 -6.08
N PHE A 125 -22.29 -23.57 -7.37
CA PHE A 125 -21.67 -22.35 -7.90
C PHE A 125 -22.69 -21.21 -7.99
N TYR A 126 -23.96 -21.54 -8.26
CA TYR A 126 -25.10 -20.63 -8.23
C TYR A 126 -26.11 -21.15 -7.19
N PRO A 127 -25.90 -20.86 -5.89
CA PRO A 127 -26.73 -21.44 -4.84
C PRO A 127 -28.17 -20.93 -4.92
N LEU A 128 -29.14 -21.86 -4.84
CA LEU A 128 -30.56 -21.56 -4.72
C LEU A 128 -31.10 -22.17 -3.43
N PRO A 129 -31.99 -21.47 -2.69
CA PRO A 129 -32.69 -22.06 -1.56
C PRO A 129 -33.39 -23.37 -1.99
N PRO A 130 -33.28 -24.47 -1.22
CA PRO A 130 -33.82 -25.78 -1.61
C PRO A 130 -35.29 -25.73 -2.04
N ASP A 131 -36.11 -24.98 -1.30
CA ASP A 131 -37.55 -24.84 -1.52
C ASP A 131 -37.90 -24.06 -2.80
N SER A 132 -36.94 -23.32 -3.36
CA SER A 132 -37.13 -22.50 -4.56
C SER A 132 -36.58 -23.16 -5.83
N ARG A 133 -35.76 -24.21 -5.71
CA ARG A 133 -34.98 -24.77 -6.83
C ARG A 133 -35.85 -25.31 -7.96
N GLU A 134 -36.94 -26.01 -7.63
CA GLU A 134 -37.88 -26.57 -8.61
C GLU A 134 -38.59 -25.48 -9.42
N VAL A 135 -38.81 -24.30 -8.82
CA VAL A 135 -39.50 -23.17 -9.46
C VAL A 135 -38.53 -22.28 -10.22
N MET A 136 -37.38 -21.97 -9.62
CA MET A 136 -36.41 -21.01 -10.15
C MET A 136 -35.56 -21.59 -11.28
N LEU A 137 -35.21 -22.88 -11.25
CA LEU A 137 -34.31 -23.46 -12.24
C LEU A 137 -34.86 -23.38 -13.68
N PRO A 138 -36.14 -23.71 -13.97
CA PRO A 138 -36.73 -23.50 -15.30
C PRO A 138 -36.70 -22.04 -15.76
N ILE A 139 -37.00 -21.09 -14.86
CA ILE A 139 -36.99 -19.65 -15.16
C ILE A 139 -35.57 -19.18 -15.52
N LEU A 140 -34.57 -19.64 -14.77
CA LEU A 140 -33.17 -19.30 -15.04
C LEU A 140 -32.67 -19.94 -16.34
N LYS A 141 -33.07 -21.19 -16.64
CA LYS A 141 -32.76 -21.85 -17.92
C LYS A 141 -33.27 -21.04 -19.11
N GLU A 142 -34.52 -20.59 -19.06
CA GLU A 142 -35.10 -19.73 -20.10
C GLU A 142 -34.41 -18.37 -20.15
N SER A 143 -34.07 -17.77 -19.01
CA SER A 143 -33.39 -16.47 -18.99
C SER A 143 -31.97 -16.51 -19.56
N TYR A 144 -31.19 -17.56 -19.30
CA TYR A 144 -29.80 -17.64 -19.77
C TYR A 144 -29.64 -18.37 -21.11
N GLU A 145 -30.74 -18.78 -21.74
CA GLU A 145 -30.72 -19.50 -23.01
C GLU A 145 -29.92 -18.74 -24.07
N LEU A 146 -29.04 -19.47 -24.76
CA LEU A 146 -28.24 -18.99 -25.87
C LEU A 146 -28.68 -19.67 -27.17
N PRO A 147 -28.57 -18.99 -28.32
CA PRO A 147 -28.78 -19.60 -29.63
C PRO A 147 -27.99 -20.90 -29.81
N GLU A 148 -28.52 -21.81 -30.62
CA GLU A 148 -27.87 -23.10 -30.95
C GLU A 148 -26.66 -22.93 -31.88
N SER A 149 -26.68 -21.90 -32.72
CA SER A 149 -25.62 -21.61 -33.69
C SER A 149 -25.37 -20.12 -33.79
N THR A 150 -24.19 -19.79 -34.29
CA THR A 150 -23.85 -18.41 -34.62
C THR A 150 -24.68 -17.88 -35.78
N SER A 151 -24.89 -16.57 -35.82
CA SER A 151 -25.78 -15.90 -36.79
C SER A 151 -25.10 -14.84 -37.65
N LEU A 152 -23.97 -14.29 -37.19
CA LEU A 152 -23.20 -13.31 -37.94
C LEU A 152 -22.64 -13.91 -39.23
N GLN A 153 -22.96 -13.28 -40.35
CA GLN A 153 -22.43 -13.67 -41.66
C GLN A 153 -20.92 -13.45 -41.70
N GLY A 154 -20.17 -14.43 -42.19
CA GLY A 154 -18.71 -14.34 -42.25
C GLY A 154 -18.00 -14.65 -40.92
N PHE A 155 -18.73 -14.95 -39.85
CA PHE A 155 -18.15 -15.40 -38.59
C PHE A 155 -17.52 -16.79 -38.75
N ARG A 156 -16.21 -16.90 -38.53
CA ARG A 156 -15.48 -18.16 -38.64
C ARG A 156 -14.30 -18.23 -37.68
N THR A 157 -13.77 -19.43 -37.48
CA THR A 157 -12.55 -19.65 -36.71
C THR A 157 -11.36 -18.92 -37.34
N MET A 158 -10.54 -18.28 -36.49
CA MET A 158 -9.30 -17.63 -36.89
C MET A 158 -8.28 -18.68 -37.38
N THR A 159 -7.55 -18.35 -38.43
CA THR A 159 -6.47 -19.15 -39.01
C THR A 159 -5.15 -18.39 -38.99
N ALA A 160 -4.04 -19.07 -39.29
CA ALA A 160 -2.73 -18.44 -39.39
C ALA A 160 -2.64 -17.33 -40.46
N GLN A 161 -3.50 -17.37 -41.48
CA GLN A 161 -3.55 -16.33 -42.53
C GLN A 161 -4.15 -15.02 -42.04
N ASP A 162 -4.95 -15.07 -40.97
CA ASP A 162 -5.64 -13.91 -40.40
C ASP A 162 -4.74 -13.10 -39.44
N VAL A 163 -3.58 -13.65 -39.04
CA VAL A 163 -2.69 -13.03 -38.04
C VAL A 163 -2.34 -11.58 -38.36
N PRO A 164 -1.93 -11.20 -39.59
CA PRO A 164 -1.60 -9.81 -39.90
C PRO A 164 -2.82 -8.87 -39.78
N ALA A 165 -3.99 -9.32 -40.23
CA ALA A 165 -5.22 -8.54 -40.15
C ALA A 165 -5.68 -8.36 -38.70
N VAL A 166 -5.68 -9.44 -37.90
CA VAL A 166 -6.01 -9.41 -36.47
C VAL A 166 -5.01 -8.54 -35.69
N THR A 167 -3.73 -8.58 -36.03
CA THR A 167 -2.71 -7.70 -35.43
C THR A 167 -3.04 -6.24 -35.68
N THR A 168 -3.41 -5.88 -36.91
CA THR A 168 -3.81 -4.52 -37.27
C THR A 168 -5.07 -4.08 -36.50
N LEU A 169 -6.08 -4.95 -36.43
CA LEU A 169 -7.31 -4.69 -35.68
C LEU A 169 -7.05 -4.48 -34.19
N LEU A 170 -6.25 -5.36 -33.57
CA LEU A 170 -5.89 -5.25 -32.16
C LEU A 170 -5.09 -3.98 -31.87
N GLN A 171 -4.05 -3.68 -32.66
CA GLN A 171 -3.26 -2.47 -32.48
C GLN A 171 -4.13 -1.21 -32.58
N ALA A 172 -5.01 -1.13 -33.59
CA ALA A 172 -5.93 -0.01 -33.75
C ALA A 172 -6.90 0.10 -32.56
N HIS A 173 -7.47 -1.02 -32.11
CA HIS A 173 -8.39 -1.06 -30.97
C HIS A 173 -7.72 -0.64 -29.66
N LEU A 174 -6.51 -1.15 -29.40
CA LEU A 174 -5.77 -0.90 -28.17
C LEU A 174 -5.29 0.55 -28.03
N THR A 175 -5.30 1.36 -29.11
CA THR A 175 -5.05 2.81 -29.00
C THR A 175 -6.04 3.54 -28.10
N LYS A 176 -7.23 2.96 -27.88
CA LYS A 176 -8.25 3.52 -26.99
C LYS A 176 -7.91 3.39 -25.50
N PHE A 177 -6.85 2.64 -25.14
CA PHE A 177 -6.50 2.33 -23.77
C PHE A 177 -5.15 2.95 -23.38
N ASP A 178 -5.06 3.41 -22.13
CA ASP A 178 -3.88 4.06 -21.56
C ASP A 178 -2.86 3.07 -20.99
N LEU A 179 -3.24 1.81 -20.77
CA LEU A 179 -2.33 0.76 -20.36
C LEU A 179 -2.56 -0.45 -21.25
N ILE A 180 -1.59 -0.76 -22.11
CA ILE A 180 -1.67 -1.91 -23.00
C ILE A 180 -0.38 -2.71 -23.02
N LEU A 181 -0.51 -4.02 -23.19
CA LEU A 181 0.56 -4.80 -23.81
C LEU A 181 0.59 -4.44 -25.29
N GLU A 182 1.77 -4.18 -25.84
CA GLU A 182 1.91 -4.04 -27.29
C GLU A 182 1.85 -5.43 -27.93
N TRP A 183 1.32 -5.49 -29.15
CA TRP A 183 1.06 -6.73 -29.86
C TRP A 183 1.67 -6.70 -31.24
N ASP A 184 2.61 -7.60 -31.51
CA ASP A 184 3.10 -7.90 -32.85
C ASP A 184 2.48 -9.20 -33.43
N GLU A 185 2.81 -9.51 -34.69
CA GLU A 185 2.29 -10.71 -35.35
C GLU A 185 2.74 -12.01 -34.65
N HIS A 186 3.89 -12.02 -33.98
CA HIS A 186 4.37 -13.19 -33.23
C HIS A 186 3.55 -13.38 -31.94
N GLU A 187 3.23 -12.30 -31.25
CA GLU A 187 2.37 -12.30 -30.06
C GLU A 187 0.95 -12.70 -30.43
N VAL A 188 0.37 -12.15 -31.50
CA VAL A 188 -0.95 -12.55 -32.00
C VAL A 188 -0.96 -14.02 -32.43
N ALA A 189 0.05 -14.46 -33.17
CA ALA A 189 0.14 -15.88 -33.56
C ALA A 189 0.26 -16.80 -32.35
N HIS A 190 1.04 -16.43 -31.33
CA HIS A 190 1.21 -17.27 -30.15
C HIS A 190 -0.05 -17.29 -29.30
N TRP A 191 -0.57 -16.12 -28.91
CA TRP A 191 -1.64 -15.98 -27.93
C TRP A 191 -3.05 -16.12 -28.52
N CYS A 192 -3.28 -15.67 -29.75
CA CYS A 192 -4.63 -15.62 -30.32
C CYS A 192 -4.95 -16.78 -31.26
N LEU A 193 -3.98 -17.53 -31.79
CA LEU A 193 -4.35 -18.66 -32.65
C LEU A 193 -5.07 -19.77 -31.86
N PRO A 194 -6.19 -20.32 -32.39
CA PRO A 194 -6.94 -21.37 -31.72
C PRO A 194 -6.07 -22.57 -31.35
N ARG A 195 -6.20 -23.02 -30.09
CA ARG A 195 -5.55 -24.23 -29.57
C ARG A 195 -6.62 -25.09 -28.95
N GLY A 196 -6.85 -26.25 -29.56
CA GLY A 196 -8.11 -27.03 -29.54
C GLY A 196 -8.75 -27.39 -28.20
N ASN A 197 -8.18 -27.00 -27.06
CA ASN A 197 -8.73 -27.26 -25.73
C ASN A 197 -8.74 -26.05 -24.78
N PHE A 198 -8.17 -24.91 -25.14
CA PHE A 198 -8.03 -23.79 -24.18
C PHE A 198 -7.93 -22.40 -24.78
N VAL A 199 -7.71 -22.21 -26.09
CA VAL A 199 -7.81 -20.89 -26.76
C VAL A 199 -8.76 -21.02 -27.93
N TYR A 200 -9.77 -20.15 -27.96
CA TYR A 200 -10.79 -20.09 -28.99
C TYR A 200 -10.82 -18.68 -29.54
N SER A 201 -10.64 -18.55 -30.85
CA SER A 201 -10.55 -17.26 -31.52
C SER A 201 -11.24 -17.29 -32.87
N PHE A 202 -11.94 -16.20 -33.16
CA PHE A 202 -12.83 -16.07 -34.30
C PHE A 202 -12.66 -14.70 -34.93
N VAL A 203 -12.98 -14.64 -36.21
CA VAL A 203 -12.98 -13.42 -37.00
C VAL A 203 -14.31 -13.30 -37.73
N VAL A 204 -14.71 -12.06 -38.01
CA VAL A 204 -15.76 -11.78 -38.99
C VAL A 204 -15.07 -11.35 -40.28
N GLU A 205 -15.37 -12.04 -41.37
CA GLU A 205 -14.87 -11.74 -42.69
C GLU A 205 -15.99 -11.12 -43.55
N ASN A 206 -15.70 -9.98 -44.18
CA ASN A 206 -16.62 -9.38 -45.13
C ASN A 206 -16.82 -10.33 -46.33
N PRO A 207 -18.06 -10.77 -46.62
CA PRO A 207 -18.32 -11.75 -47.68
C PRO A 207 -17.95 -11.30 -49.10
N GLU A 208 -17.85 -9.99 -49.34
CA GLU A 208 -17.55 -9.42 -50.66
C GLU A 208 -16.06 -9.15 -50.83
N THR A 209 -15.40 -8.59 -49.81
CA THR A 209 -13.99 -8.17 -49.90
C THR A 209 -13.01 -9.20 -49.37
N HIS A 210 -13.49 -10.22 -48.65
CA HIS A 210 -12.67 -11.19 -47.90
C HIS A 210 -11.77 -10.56 -46.83
N GLU A 211 -12.08 -9.33 -46.42
CA GLU A 211 -11.35 -8.61 -45.38
C GLU A 211 -11.85 -9.01 -44.00
N VAL A 212 -10.91 -9.26 -43.08
CA VAL A 212 -11.23 -9.50 -41.67
C VAL A 212 -11.55 -8.15 -41.01
N THR A 213 -12.79 -7.98 -40.57
CA THR A 213 -13.31 -6.73 -40.04
C THR A 213 -13.36 -6.71 -38.51
N ASP A 214 -13.58 -7.87 -37.88
CA ASP A 214 -13.81 -8.00 -36.44
C ASP A 214 -13.08 -9.23 -35.89
N PHE A 215 -12.75 -9.21 -34.60
CA PHE A 215 -12.00 -10.28 -33.94
C PHE A 215 -12.51 -10.51 -32.51
N CYS A 216 -12.75 -11.76 -32.13
CA CYS A 216 -13.02 -12.10 -30.73
C CYS A 216 -12.27 -13.36 -30.30
N SER A 217 -11.95 -13.45 -29.01
CA SER A 217 -11.27 -14.58 -28.42
C SER A 217 -11.61 -14.79 -26.94
N PHE A 218 -11.54 -16.04 -26.50
CA PHE A 218 -11.61 -16.42 -25.11
C PHE A 218 -10.72 -17.63 -24.84
N TYR A 219 -10.33 -17.81 -23.60
CA TYR A 219 -9.62 -19.01 -23.15
C TYR A 219 -10.40 -19.75 -22.07
N VAL A 220 -10.15 -21.04 -21.96
CA VAL A 220 -10.89 -21.92 -21.04
C VAL A 220 -9.96 -22.45 -19.97
N ILE A 221 -10.36 -22.30 -18.71
CA ILE A 221 -9.68 -22.91 -17.56
C ILE A 221 -10.62 -23.94 -16.90
N PRO A 222 -10.26 -25.23 -16.92
CA PRO A 222 -11.03 -26.24 -16.21
C PRO A 222 -10.78 -26.16 -14.70
N HIS A 223 -11.83 -26.40 -13.93
CA HIS A 223 -11.84 -26.42 -12.48
C HIS A 223 -12.24 -27.80 -11.97
N THR A 224 -11.57 -28.30 -10.93
CA THR A 224 -11.96 -29.51 -10.21
C THR A 224 -12.96 -29.17 -9.11
N ILE A 225 -14.03 -29.96 -9.04
CA ILE A 225 -15.05 -29.85 -8.01
C ILE A 225 -14.69 -30.80 -6.86
N ILE A 226 -14.76 -30.32 -5.63
CA ILE A 226 -14.46 -31.11 -4.42
C ILE A 226 -15.76 -31.42 -3.70
N GLY A 227 -16.07 -32.70 -3.54
CA GLY A 227 -17.19 -33.15 -2.71
C GLY A 227 -18.56 -33.19 -3.41
N ASN A 228 -18.62 -33.12 -4.74
CA ASN A 228 -19.84 -33.33 -5.52
C ASN A 228 -19.84 -34.75 -6.13
N GLU A 229 -20.95 -35.47 -5.99
CA GLU A 229 -21.07 -36.87 -6.46
C GLU A 229 -21.32 -36.98 -7.97
N HIS A 230 -21.85 -35.93 -8.61
CA HIS A 230 -22.33 -35.96 -9.99
C HIS A 230 -21.35 -35.31 -10.98
N HIS A 231 -20.61 -34.29 -10.56
CA HIS A 231 -19.68 -33.54 -11.41
C HIS A 231 -18.28 -33.49 -10.80
N GLN A 232 -17.27 -33.88 -11.61
CA GLN A 232 -15.86 -33.84 -11.20
C GLN A 232 -15.14 -32.56 -11.63
N SER A 233 -15.65 -31.89 -12.66
CA SER A 233 -15.09 -30.63 -13.17
C SER A 233 -16.12 -29.76 -13.87
N PHE A 234 -15.80 -28.47 -13.94
CA PHE A 234 -16.53 -27.49 -14.75
C PHE A 234 -15.53 -26.55 -15.45
N ASN A 235 -15.92 -26.02 -16.60
CA ASN A 235 -15.11 -25.21 -17.50
C ASN A 235 -15.53 -23.75 -17.38
N VAL A 236 -14.57 -22.88 -17.12
CA VAL A 236 -14.80 -21.43 -17.06
C VAL A 236 -14.10 -20.79 -18.25
N ALA A 237 -14.87 -20.15 -19.12
CA ALA A 237 -14.37 -19.32 -20.20
C ALA A 237 -14.03 -17.93 -19.65
N TYR A 238 -12.94 -17.34 -20.13
CA TYR A 238 -12.54 -15.98 -19.83
C TYR A 238 -12.39 -15.23 -21.16
N SER A 239 -13.18 -14.16 -21.33
CA SER A 239 -13.02 -13.24 -22.45
C SER A 239 -11.58 -12.72 -22.50
N TYR A 240 -10.98 -12.71 -23.69
CA TYR A 240 -9.61 -12.24 -23.88
C TYR A 240 -9.58 -10.91 -24.62
N HIS A 241 -9.86 -10.93 -25.92
CA HIS A 241 -10.04 -9.72 -26.72
C HIS A 241 -11.34 -9.78 -27.52
N ASN A 242 -12.03 -8.65 -27.63
CA ASN A 242 -13.26 -8.51 -28.40
C ASN A 242 -13.24 -7.15 -29.11
N VAL A 243 -12.99 -7.19 -30.41
CA VAL A 243 -12.80 -6.03 -31.30
C VAL A 243 -13.91 -6.05 -32.34
N ALA A 244 -14.91 -5.19 -32.12
CA ALA A 244 -16.02 -4.98 -33.05
C ALA A 244 -15.86 -3.65 -33.78
N ASN A 245 -15.76 -3.69 -35.10
CA ASN A 245 -15.68 -2.54 -36.00
C ASN A 245 -16.83 -2.50 -37.02
N SER A 246 -17.26 -3.64 -37.56
CA SER A 246 -18.33 -3.70 -38.58
C SER A 246 -19.68 -4.11 -38.00
N VAL A 247 -19.67 -4.80 -36.86
CA VAL A 247 -20.86 -5.19 -36.10
C VAL A 247 -20.90 -4.48 -34.74
N THR A 248 -22.03 -4.55 -34.05
CA THR A 248 -22.10 -4.07 -32.67
C THR A 248 -21.31 -4.97 -31.73
N ARG A 249 -20.77 -4.41 -30.64
CA ARG A 249 -20.12 -5.20 -29.58
C ARG A 249 -21.06 -6.28 -29.03
N HIS A 250 -22.34 -5.95 -28.84
CA HIS A 250 -23.35 -6.89 -28.35
C HIS A 250 -23.46 -8.12 -29.27
N GLU A 251 -23.56 -7.92 -30.58
CA GLU A 251 -23.64 -9.03 -31.55
C GLU A 251 -22.38 -9.90 -31.50
N LEU A 252 -21.18 -9.31 -31.55
CA LEU A 252 -19.94 -10.08 -31.53
C LEU A 252 -19.73 -10.83 -30.20
N PHE A 253 -20.11 -10.22 -29.08
CA PHE A 253 -20.03 -10.86 -27.77
C PHE A 253 -21.03 -12.00 -27.64
N LEU A 254 -22.24 -11.86 -28.19
CA LEU A 254 -23.23 -12.93 -28.23
C LEU A 254 -22.70 -14.14 -29.02
N GLU A 255 -22.05 -13.93 -30.17
CA GLU A 255 -21.39 -15.02 -30.90
C GLU A 255 -20.29 -15.69 -30.07
N THR A 256 -19.55 -14.89 -29.30
CA THR A 256 -18.52 -15.40 -28.37
C THR A 256 -19.12 -16.31 -27.29
N LEU A 257 -20.28 -15.94 -26.73
CA LEU A 257 -21.02 -16.75 -25.76
C LEU A 257 -21.54 -18.05 -26.36
N VAL A 258 -22.07 -18.01 -27.60
CA VAL A 258 -22.51 -19.21 -28.34
C VAL A 258 -21.32 -20.15 -28.56
N MET A 259 -20.16 -19.63 -28.96
CA MET A 259 -18.96 -20.44 -29.13
C MET A 259 -18.45 -21.02 -27.80
N ALA A 260 -18.60 -20.30 -26.68
CA ALA A 260 -18.26 -20.84 -25.36
C ALA A 260 -19.20 -21.99 -24.95
N LYS A 261 -20.51 -21.89 -25.25
CA LYS A 261 -21.47 -23.01 -25.09
C LYS A 261 -21.04 -24.22 -25.92
N GLN A 262 -20.70 -24.02 -27.19
CA GLN A 262 -20.22 -25.10 -28.08
C GLN A 262 -18.86 -25.70 -27.64
N ALA A 263 -18.05 -24.92 -26.93
CA ALA A 263 -16.81 -25.38 -26.31
C ALA A 263 -17.03 -26.11 -24.95
N ASN A 264 -18.28 -26.42 -24.58
CA ASN A 264 -18.66 -27.02 -23.30
C ASN A 264 -18.18 -26.20 -22.09
N CYS A 265 -18.29 -24.88 -22.17
CA CYS A 265 -18.06 -23.99 -21.02
C CYS A 265 -19.33 -23.90 -20.17
N ASP A 266 -19.17 -23.85 -18.86
CA ASP A 266 -20.27 -23.81 -17.91
C ASP A 266 -20.52 -22.36 -17.42
N VAL A 267 -19.46 -21.55 -17.35
CA VAL A 267 -19.49 -20.13 -16.97
C VAL A 267 -18.68 -19.33 -18.00
N PHE A 268 -19.15 -18.12 -18.34
CA PHE A 268 -18.38 -17.15 -19.09
C PHE A 268 -18.04 -15.93 -18.23
N ASN A 269 -16.76 -15.62 -18.11
CA ASN A 269 -16.24 -14.49 -17.35
C ASN A 269 -15.72 -13.38 -18.28
N THR A 270 -15.94 -12.14 -17.89
CA THR A 270 -15.30 -10.96 -18.50
C THR A 270 -14.93 -9.95 -17.43
N LEU A 271 -14.12 -8.96 -17.78
CA LEU A 271 -13.81 -7.80 -16.94
C LEU A 271 -14.55 -6.57 -17.47
N ASP A 272 -14.90 -5.62 -16.60
CA ASP A 272 -15.51 -4.32 -16.93
C ASP A 272 -14.49 -3.31 -17.52
N ILE A 273 -13.61 -3.78 -18.40
CA ILE A 273 -12.61 -2.94 -19.05
C ILE A 273 -13.28 -2.00 -20.07
N LYS A 274 -13.16 -0.69 -19.85
CA LYS A 274 -13.56 0.47 -20.68
C LYS A 274 -14.82 0.32 -21.55
N GLU A 275 -14.77 -0.52 -22.59
CA GLU A 275 -15.87 -0.74 -23.54
C GLU A 275 -16.83 -1.86 -23.11
N ASN A 276 -16.58 -2.55 -22.01
CA ASN A 276 -17.53 -3.45 -21.36
C ASN A 276 -18.35 -2.66 -20.31
N ASP A 277 -19.11 -1.67 -20.79
CA ASP A 277 -19.93 -0.82 -19.94
C ASP A 277 -21.13 -1.56 -19.32
N ALA A 278 -21.77 -0.94 -18.33
CA ALA A 278 -22.90 -1.52 -17.62
C ALA A 278 -24.06 -1.92 -18.53
N MET A 279 -24.32 -1.15 -19.59
CA MET A 279 -25.41 -1.42 -20.53
C MET A 279 -25.14 -2.68 -21.35
N LEU A 280 -23.92 -2.84 -21.87
CA LEU A 280 -23.52 -4.04 -22.61
C LEU A 280 -23.57 -5.28 -21.71
N LEU A 281 -23.05 -5.17 -20.48
CA LEU A 281 -23.04 -6.28 -19.52
C LEU A 281 -24.46 -6.70 -19.12
N GLU A 282 -25.36 -5.74 -18.91
CA GLU A 282 -26.78 -6.01 -18.63
C GLU A 282 -27.48 -6.69 -19.81
N GLN A 283 -27.29 -6.20 -21.04
CA GLN A 283 -27.86 -6.80 -22.25
C GLN A 283 -27.43 -8.26 -22.43
N LEU A 284 -26.17 -8.56 -22.10
CA LEU A 284 -25.61 -9.90 -22.18
C LEU A 284 -25.94 -10.78 -20.97
N LYS A 285 -26.62 -10.23 -19.95
CA LYS A 285 -26.93 -10.90 -18.67
C LYS A 285 -25.68 -11.38 -17.93
N LEU A 286 -24.62 -10.58 -18.00
CA LEU A 286 -23.40 -10.77 -17.22
C LEU A 286 -23.61 -10.14 -15.84
N GLY A 287 -23.68 -10.97 -14.80
CA GLY A 287 -23.85 -10.55 -13.42
C GLY A 287 -22.51 -10.18 -12.79
N GLN A 288 -22.52 -9.20 -11.90
CA GLN A 288 -21.33 -8.81 -11.15
C GLN A 288 -20.85 -9.98 -10.28
N GLY A 289 -19.58 -10.36 -10.41
CA GLY A 289 -18.90 -11.31 -9.54
C GLY A 289 -18.31 -10.66 -8.30
N SER A 290 -17.77 -11.47 -7.39
CA SER A 290 -17.10 -11.00 -6.17
C SER A 290 -15.61 -10.71 -6.35
N GLY A 291 -15.03 -11.01 -7.52
CA GLY A 291 -13.60 -10.83 -7.79
C GLY A 291 -13.29 -9.47 -8.40
N ILE A 292 -12.30 -8.78 -7.86
CA ILE A 292 -11.69 -7.58 -8.46
C ILE A 292 -10.26 -7.93 -8.85
N LEU A 293 -9.90 -7.69 -10.11
CA LEU A 293 -8.53 -7.80 -10.58
C LEU A 293 -7.88 -6.41 -10.54
N LYS A 294 -6.83 -6.26 -9.74
CA LYS A 294 -6.09 -5.02 -9.58
C LYS A 294 -4.78 -5.07 -10.38
N TYR A 295 -4.43 -3.99 -11.06
CA TYR A 295 -3.26 -3.86 -11.94
C TYR A 295 -2.19 -3.01 -11.26
N TYR A 296 -0.93 -3.40 -11.37
CA TYR A 296 0.21 -2.74 -10.71
C TYR A 296 1.37 -2.58 -11.67
N ILE A 297 2.12 -1.49 -11.51
CA ILE A 297 3.45 -1.32 -12.10
C ILE A 297 4.44 -1.00 -10.99
N GLU A 298 5.33 -1.94 -10.70
CA GLU A 298 6.48 -1.75 -9.82
C GLU A 298 7.51 -0.82 -10.49
N ASN A 299 8.03 0.14 -9.71
CA ASN A 299 9.02 1.15 -10.12
C ASN A 299 8.53 2.16 -11.19
N LEU A 300 7.22 2.41 -11.29
CA LEU A 300 6.68 3.37 -12.25
C LEU A 300 7.31 4.77 -12.05
N PRO A 301 7.95 5.38 -13.08
CA PRO A 301 8.50 6.73 -12.98
C PRO A 301 7.43 7.77 -12.71
N VAL A 302 7.75 8.77 -11.88
CA VAL A 302 6.84 9.85 -11.45
C VAL A 302 6.24 10.63 -12.64
N GLU A 303 6.99 10.80 -13.72
CA GLU A 303 6.56 11.47 -14.97
C GLU A 303 5.42 10.76 -15.69
N LEU A 304 5.36 9.41 -15.56
CA LEU A 304 4.27 8.59 -16.08
C LEU A 304 3.09 8.52 -15.10
N ALA A 305 3.33 8.74 -13.80
CA ALA A 305 2.27 8.86 -12.79
C ALA A 305 1.50 10.19 -12.90
N SER A 306 2.15 11.28 -13.35
CA SER A 306 1.53 12.61 -13.48
C SER A 306 0.56 12.77 -14.66
N HIS A 307 0.50 11.82 -15.60
CA HIS A 307 -0.43 11.84 -16.75
C HIS A 307 -1.89 11.49 -16.38
N GLN A 308 -2.19 11.20 -15.10
CA GLN A 308 -3.56 11.04 -14.60
C GLN A 308 -4.41 12.34 -14.62
N VAL A 309 -3.80 13.49 -14.88
CA VAL A 309 -4.47 14.81 -14.93
C VAL A 309 -5.05 15.06 -16.33
N GLY A 310 -6.11 14.34 -16.71
CA GLY A 310 -6.61 14.45 -18.08
C GLY A 310 -7.94 13.79 -18.41
N CYS A 311 -8.88 13.65 -17.47
CA CYS A 311 -10.26 13.28 -17.80
C CYS A 311 -11.24 14.06 -16.91
N THR A 312 -11.60 15.26 -17.36
CA THR A 312 -12.82 15.94 -16.93
C THR A 312 -14.02 15.22 -17.54
N MET A 313 -14.92 14.69 -16.71
CA MET A 313 -16.30 14.43 -17.13
C MET A 313 -17.19 15.52 -16.51
N ASP A 314 -17.91 16.19 -17.39
CA ASP A 314 -18.83 17.28 -17.10
C ASP A 314 -19.90 16.86 -16.07
N ALA A 315 -20.15 17.77 -15.13
CA ALA A 315 -21.24 17.68 -14.18
C ALA A 315 -22.59 17.72 -14.89
N ALA A 316 -23.49 16.79 -14.54
CA ALA A 316 -24.91 16.89 -14.84
C ALA A 316 -25.68 16.94 -13.51
N ASP A 317 -26.39 18.06 -13.34
CA ASP A 317 -27.32 18.41 -12.27
C ASP A 317 -28.22 17.25 -11.85
N HIS A 318 -28.29 16.92 -10.55
CA HIS A 318 -29.49 16.31 -9.94
C HIS A 318 -29.81 17.01 -8.60
N ASP A 319 -31.10 17.29 -8.47
CA ASP A 319 -31.79 18.21 -7.55
C ASP A 319 -31.82 17.68 -6.11
N ASP A 320 -31.34 18.50 -5.16
CA ASP A 320 -31.33 18.24 -3.72
C ASP A 320 -32.71 18.54 -3.10
N THR A 321 -33.33 17.53 -2.49
CA THR A 321 -34.39 17.76 -1.50
C THR A 321 -33.84 17.48 -0.10
N LEU A 322 -33.51 18.58 0.58
CA LEU A 322 -32.96 18.64 1.94
C LEU A 322 -33.95 18.09 2.99
N MET A 323 -33.49 17.16 3.83
CA MET A 323 -34.11 16.85 5.12
C MET A 323 -33.84 17.98 6.11
N SER A 324 -34.80 18.27 7.00
CA SER A 324 -34.69 19.39 7.95
C SER A 324 -33.77 19.08 9.14
N ASP A 325 -33.08 20.11 9.66
CA ASP A 325 -32.12 20.03 10.77
C ASP A 325 -32.70 19.37 12.04
N ASP A 326 -34.01 19.49 12.27
CA ASP A 326 -34.73 18.87 13.40
C ASP A 326 -34.89 17.34 13.24
N GLU A 327 -34.95 16.81 12.01
CA GLU A 327 -34.96 15.37 11.76
C GLU A 327 -33.57 14.76 11.91
N TYR A 328 -32.52 15.50 11.54
CA TYR A 328 -31.12 15.06 11.68
C TYR A 328 -30.71 14.97 13.16
N ALA A 329 -31.13 15.94 13.99
CA ALA A 329 -30.87 15.94 15.43
C ALA A 329 -31.59 14.80 16.17
N ARG A 330 -32.85 14.48 15.78
CA ARG A 330 -33.61 13.37 16.37
C ARG A 330 -33.06 12.00 15.99
N LEU A 331 -32.54 11.85 14.77
CA LEU A 331 -31.83 10.62 14.35
C LEU A 331 -30.55 10.41 15.16
N GLN A 332 -29.80 11.49 15.43
CA GLN A 332 -28.57 11.45 16.24
C GLN A 332 -28.87 11.04 17.70
N GLU A 333 -29.93 11.57 18.33
CA GLU A 333 -30.33 11.18 19.68
C GLU A 333 -30.87 9.74 19.78
N GLN A 334 -31.63 9.27 18.77
CA GLN A 334 -32.10 7.88 18.71
C GLN A 334 -30.97 6.88 18.49
N ILE A 335 -29.98 7.24 17.68
CA ILE A 335 -28.74 6.48 17.51
C ILE A 335 -27.90 6.54 18.79
N GLN A 336 -27.91 7.62 19.56
CA GLN A 336 -27.13 7.66 20.80
C GLN A 336 -27.76 6.83 21.95
N GLN A 337 -29.09 6.68 21.96
CA GLN A 337 -29.79 5.80 22.91
C GLN A 337 -29.71 4.31 22.55
N SER A 338 -29.77 3.93 21.27
CA SER A 338 -29.73 2.50 20.89
C SER A 338 -28.36 1.84 21.13
N TRP A 339 -27.31 2.61 21.38
CA TRP A 339 -25.95 2.11 21.60
C TRP A 339 -25.57 1.98 23.07
N LEU A 340 -26.41 2.48 23.97
CA LEU A 340 -26.27 2.28 25.42
C LEU A 340 -26.89 0.96 25.89
N ASP A 341 -27.81 0.36 25.11
CA ASP A 341 -28.54 -0.87 25.47
C ASP A 341 -27.86 -2.18 25.02
N ASP A 342 -26.84 -2.14 24.15
CA ASP A 342 -26.10 -3.34 23.69
C ASP A 342 -24.99 -3.79 24.66
N SER A 343 -25.16 -3.53 25.97
CA SER A 343 -24.16 -3.84 27.01
C SER A 343 -24.23 -5.24 27.61
N ASP A 344 -25.06 -6.15 27.08
CA ASP A 344 -25.15 -7.53 27.55
C ASP A 344 -25.47 -8.49 26.40
N GLU A 345 -24.46 -9.09 25.78
CA GLU A 345 -24.56 -10.47 25.30
C GLU A 345 -23.19 -11.13 25.18
N SER A 346 -23.02 -12.17 25.99
CA SER A 346 -21.86 -13.04 26.04
C SER A 346 -21.83 -14.02 24.86
N ASN A 347 -20.73 -13.98 24.12
CA ASN A 347 -20.10 -15.03 23.29
C ASN A 347 -20.90 -16.35 23.09
N SER A 348 -21.47 -16.53 21.89
CA SER A 348 -21.62 -17.84 21.25
C SER A 348 -21.69 -17.70 19.73
N ASP A 349 -20.81 -18.42 19.03
CA ASP A 349 -20.80 -18.76 17.59
C ASP A 349 -21.52 -17.82 16.61
N SER A 350 -20.76 -17.09 15.79
CA SER A 350 -21.31 -16.43 14.60
C SER A 350 -20.37 -16.41 13.39
N ASN A 351 -21.02 -16.35 12.23
CA ASN A 351 -20.59 -16.68 10.88
C ASN A 351 -19.40 -15.87 10.33
N PRO A 352 -18.62 -16.41 9.37
CA PRO A 352 -17.56 -15.68 8.67
C PRO A 352 -18.06 -14.54 7.76
N ASP A 353 -19.36 -14.47 7.47
CA ASP A 353 -19.96 -13.53 6.52
C ASP A 353 -20.29 -12.14 7.11
N ASP A 354 -20.18 -11.94 8.44
CA ASP A 354 -20.34 -10.61 9.07
C ASP A 354 -19.04 -9.76 9.08
N ALA A 355 -17.92 -10.31 8.58
CA ALA A 355 -16.63 -9.62 8.61
C ALA A 355 -16.47 -8.52 7.51
N ALA A 356 -17.23 -8.60 6.42
CA ALA A 356 -17.02 -7.77 5.23
C ALA A 356 -17.59 -6.33 5.32
N GLY A 357 -18.41 -6.00 6.34
CA GLY A 357 -18.95 -4.65 6.56
C GLY A 357 -18.19 -3.79 7.59
N SER A 358 -17.08 -4.30 8.15
CA SER A 358 -16.58 -3.84 9.46
C SER A 358 -15.33 -2.95 9.46
N GLU A 359 -14.70 -2.68 8.31
CA GLU A 359 -13.41 -1.98 8.28
C GLU A 359 -13.55 -0.48 8.62
N PHE A 360 -12.70 -0.02 9.55
CA PHE A 360 -12.48 1.38 9.95
C PHE A 360 -13.70 2.18 10.48
N LYS A 361 -14.62 1.54 11.24
CA LYS A 361 -15.81 2.20 11.83
C LYS A 361 -15.54 3.56 12.50
N PHE A 362 -14.43 3.69 13.23
CA PHE A 362 -14.04 4.97 13.86
C PHE A 362 -13.64 6.03 12.82
N TRP A 363 -12.69 5.71 11.94
CA TRP A 363 -12.13 6.68 10.97
C TRP A 363 -13.17 7.19 9.96
N LYS A 364 -14.18 6.39 9.62
CA LYS A 364 -15.34 6.81 8.80
C LYS A 364 -16.14 7.98 9.41
N THR A 365 -16.00 8.22 10.72
CA THR A 365 -16.67 9.32 11.43
C THR A 365 -15.75 10.51 11.69
N GLN A 366 -14.47 10.43 11.29
CA GLN A 366 -13.48 11.48 11.53
C GLN A 366 -13.34 12.35 10.28
N PRO A 367 -12.92 13.62 10.42
CA PRO A 367 -12.67 14.52 9.30
C PRO A 367 -11.34 14.15 8.62
N VAL A 368 -11.32 13.01 7.93
CA VAL A 368 -10.21 12.52 7.10
C VAL A 368 -10.78 12.08 5.75
N PRO A 369 -9.99 12.10 4.67
CA PRO A 369 -10.48 11.63 3.38
C PRO A 369 -10.96 10.17 3.46
N GLY A 370 -12.03 9.85 2.74
CA GLY A 370 -12.58 8.50 2.69
C GLY A 370 -11.59 7.48 2.11
N VAL A 371 -11.81 6.18 2.38
CA VAL A 371 -10.93 5.07 1.95
C VAL A 371 -10.65 5.08 0.44
N HIS A 372 -11.64 5.45 -0.36
CA HIS A 372 -11.56 5.50 -1.83
C HIS A 372 -11.51 6.93 -2.37
N GLU A 373 -11.45 7.93 -1.48
CA GLU A 373 -11.37 9.32 -1.87
C GLU A 373 -9.94 9.66 -2.33
N ILE A 374 -9.83 10.30 -3.49
CA ILE A 374 -8.58 10.86 -4.01
C ILE A 374 -8.79 12.37 -4.10
N PRO A 375 -8.52 13.13 -3.03
CA PRO A 375 -8.74 14.57 -3.06
C PRO A 375 -7.85 15.23 -4.10
N THR A 376 -8.42 16.15 -4.88
CA THR A 376 -7.67 16.99 -5.84
C THR A 376 -7.60 18.44 -5.38
N ASP A 377 -8.45 18.80 -4.42
CA ASP A 377 -8.61 20.12 -3.83
C ASP A 377 -7.89 20.22 -2.47
N HIS A 378 -7.67 21.45 -2.01
CA HIS A 378 -6.99 21.75 -0.75
C HIS A 378 -7.94 22.45 0.22
N GLY A 379 -8.03 21.96 1.46
CA GLY A 379 -8.80 22.67 2.49
C GLY A 379 -9.12 21.83 3.73
N PRO A 380 -9.78 22.44 4.73
CA PRO A 380 -10.35 21.70 5.85
C PRO A 380 -11.53 20.82 5.38
N ILE A 381 -11.75 19.70 6.08
CA ILE A 381 -12.85 18.76 5.76
C ILE A 381 -14.11 19.15 6.54
N ASP A 382 -13.96 19.41 7.84
CA ASP A 382 -15.04 19.96 8.64
C ASP A 382 -15.29 21.43 8.27
N ALA A 383 -16.55 21.85 8.38
CA ALA A 383 -16.91 23.25 8.38
C ALA A 383 -16.16 24.01 9.49
N LEU A 384 -15.89 25.30 9.26
CA LEU A 384 -15.23 26.16 10.24
C LEU A 384 -16.04 26.19 11.54
N LYS A 385 -15.42 25.72 12.62
CA LYS A 385 -15.95 25.74 13.99
C LYS A 385 -15.25 26.83 14.81
N SER A 386 -15.90 27.29 15.87
CA SER A 386 -15.31 28.16 16.88
C SER A 386 -14.98 27.36 18.15
N VAL A 387 -14.12 27.92 19.00
CA VAL A 387 -13.80 27.31 20.31
C VAL A 387 -15.07 27.13 21.18
N ALA A 388 -16.09 27.98 20.98
CA ALA A 388 -17.35 27.88 21.71
C ALA A 388 -18.18 26.64 21.31
N ASP A 389 -17.97 26.11 20.10
CA ASP A 389 -18.64 24.90 19.60
C ASP A 389 -17.96 23.61 20.10
N VAL A 390 -16.79 23.72 20.72
CA VAL A 390 -16.04 22.59 21.26
C VAL A 390 -16.58 22.21 22.63
N GLN A 391 -16.75 20.91 22.87
CA GLN A 391 -17.13 20.39 24.18
C GLN A 391 -16.12 20.83 25.26
N GLN A 392 -16.62 21.52 26.30
CA GLN A 392 -15.77 22.06 27.37
C GLN A 392 -15.32 20.99 28.37
N GLU A 393 -16.21 20.05 28.68
CA GLU A 393 -15.91 18.92 29.56
C GLU A 393 -15.18 17.79 28.81
N PRO A 394 -14.33 16.99 29.48
CA PRO A 394 -13.69 15.83 28.87
C PRO A 394 -14.69 14.79 28.36
N HIS A 395 -14.29 14.00 27.35
CA HIS A 395 -15.11 12.86 26.93
C HIS A 395 -15.27 11.82 28.05
N ALA A 396 -16.43 11.15 28.12
CA ALA A 396 -16.66 10.10 29.10
C ALA A 396 -15.71 8.90 28.87
N LEU A 397 -15.19 8.35 29.97
CA LEU A 397 -14.41 7.11 29.99
C LEU A 397 -15.27 5.96 30.54
N HIS A 398 -14.83 4.73 30.28
CA HIS A 398 -15.38 3.54 30.93
C HIS A 398 -15.27 3.64 32.45
N ALA A 399 -16.23 3.05 33.16
CA ALA A 399 -16.23 3.02 34.63
C ALA A 399 -14.90 2.46 35.17
N GLY A 400 -14.35 3.12 36.20
CA GLY A 400 -13.07 2.76 36.81
C GLY A 400 -11.84 3.31 36.09
N LEU A 401 -12.00 4.22 35.11
CA LEU A 401 -10.89 4.96 34.50
C LEU A 401 -11.08 6.47 34.66
N HIS A 402 -9.99 7.23 34.70
CA HIS A 402 -10.04 8.69 34.73
C HIS A 402 -8.94 9.34 33.89
N TRP A 403 -9.21 10.54 33.39
CA TRP A 403 -8.24 11.33 32.62
C TRP A 403 -7.18 11.95 33.52
N CYS A 404 -5.95 12.06 33.02
CA CYS A 404 -4.91 12.88 33.62
C CYS A 404 -4.17 13.69 32.55
N GLY A 405 -3.62 14.84 32.94
CA GLY A 405 -2.57 15.52 32.19
C GLY A 405 -1.20 15.02 32.63
N ILE A 406 -0.26 14.91 31.70
CA ILE A 406 1.08 14.41 32.00
C ILE A 406 2.11 15.55 31.90
N ASP A 407 2.77 15.83 33.01
CA ASP A 407 3.90 16.76 33.07
C ASP A 407 5.24 16.01 32.96
N LEU A 408 5.92 16.19 31.83
CA LEU A 408 7.22 15.55 31.55
C LEU A 408 8.42 16.25 32.20
N GLN A 409 8.18 17.39 32.87
CA GLN A 409 9.16 17.98 33.78
C GLN A 409 9.19 17.24 35.12
N ASP A 410 8.09 16.61 35.51
CA ASP A 410 8.03 15.71 36.66
C ASP A 410 8.72 14.37 36.31
N ALA A 411 9.78 14.04 37.05
CA ALA A 411 10.57 12.84 36.81
C ALA A 411 9.77 11.54 37.00
N LYS A 412 8.79 11.52 37.91
CA LYS A 412 7.94 10.35 38.17
C LYS A 412 6.96 10.15 37.02
N GLN A 413 6.28 11.20 36.56
CA GLN A 413 5.33 11.07 35.46
C GLN A 413 6.03 10.72 34.13
N LEU A 414 7.22 11.28 33.89
CA LEU A 414 8.06 10.86 32.76
C LEU A 414 8.46 9.39 32.85
N ASP A 415 8.74 8.89 34.06
CA ASP A 415 9.03 7.47 34.31
C ASP A 415 7.84 6.58 33.96
N GLU A 416 6.63 7.00 34.35
CA GLU A 416 5.39 6.27 34.06
C GLU A 416 5.11 6.19 32.55
N VAL A 417 5.29 7.29 31.80
CA VAL A 417 5.18 7.26 30.33
C VAL A 417 6.25 6.36 29.73
N TYR A 418 7.49 6.46 30.21
CA TYR A 418 8.58 5.60 29.75
C TYR A 418 8.24 4.11 29.92
N VAL A 419 7.78 3.72 31.12
CA VAL A 419 7.42 2.34 31.43
C VAL A 419 6.26 1.87 30.54
N LEU A 420 5.20 2.67 30.41
CA LEU A 420 4.06 2.34 29.55
C LEU A 420 4.51 2.09 28.10
N LEU A 421 5.33 2.99 27.54
CA LEU A 421 5.79 2.85 26.16
C LEU A 421 6.72 1.66 25.98
N ARG A 422 7.69 1.48 26.88
CA ARG A 422 8.63 0.34 26.86
C ARG A 422 7.91 -1.00 26.93
N ASP A 423 6.77 -1.10 27.62
CA ASP A 423 6.11 -2.38 27.84
C ASP A 423 4.96 -2.65 26.85
N HIS A 424 4.36 -1.60 26.26
CA HIS A 424 3.11 -1.71 25.49
C HIS A 424 3.09 -0.97 24.15
N TYR A 425 4.15 -0.29 23.75
CA TYR A 425 4.20 0.43 22.46
C TYR A 425 4.62 -0.48 21.29
N VAL A 426 5.05 0.13 20.18
CA VAL A 426 5.33 -0.53 18.90
C VAL A 426 6.33 -1.68 19.06
N GLU A 427 5.91 -2.84 18.55
CA GLU A 427 6.70 -4.06 18.37
C GLU A 427 6.82 -4.28 16.86
N ASP A 428 7.92 -4.87 16.41
CA ASP A 428 8.01 -5.36 15.04
C ASP A 428 7.06 -6.55 14.82
N ASP A 429 6.71 -6.84 13.57
CA ASP A 429 5.72 -7.88 13.22
C ASP A 429 6.11 -9.30 13.73
N ASP A 430 7.40 -9.51 14.01
CA ASP A 430 7.94 -10.77 14.55
C ASP A 430 8.13 -10.74 16.08
N ASN A 431 7.78 -9.65 16.77
CA ASN A 431 7.99 -9.41 18.21
C ASN A 431 9.44 -9.66 18.68
N MET A 432 10.44 -9.40 17.82
CA MET A 432 11.86 -9.52 18.15
C MET A 432 12.45 -8.24 18.74
N PHE A 433 11.88 -7.08 18.41
CA PHE A 433 12.38 -5.76 18.77
C PHE A 433 11.25 -4.87 19.28
N ARG A 434 11.51 -4.16 20.37
CA ARG A 434 10.58 -3.15 20.89
C ARG A 434 11.31 -1.85 21.16
N PHE A 435 10.75 -0.73 20.74
CA PHE A 435 11.37 0.58 20.96
C PHE A 435 11.55 0.88 22.46
N ASP A 436 12.72 1.37 22.83
CA ASP A 436 13.11 1.78 24.18
C ASP A 436 13.41 3.28 24.19
N TYR A 437 12.38 4.09 23.94
CA TYR A 437 12.49 5.55 23.95
C TYR A 437 13.04 6.03 25.29
N SER A 438 14.25 6.59 25.32
CA SER A 438 14.82 7.04 26.60
C SER A 438 14.01 8.20 27.20
N ARG A 439 14.04 8.35 28.52
CA ARG A 439 13.43 9.50 29.21
C ARG A 439 13.92 10.85 28.66
N ALA A 440 15.21 10.94 28.32
CA ALA A 440 15.80 12.13 27.70
C ALA A 440 15.23 12.39 26.30
N PHE A 441 15.00 11.32 25.52
CA PHE A 441 14.36 11.38 24.22
C PHE A 441 12.91 11.85 24.32
N LEU A 442 12.11 11.24 25.21
CA LEU A 442 10.71 11.61 25.41
C LEU A 442 10.58 13.09 25.82
N ARG A 443 11.44 13.57 26.72
CA ARG A 443 11.47 14.99 27.08
C ARG A 443 11.84 15.86 25.87
N TRP A 444 12.84 15.47 25.08
CA TRP A 444 13.22 16.21 23.86
C TRP A 444 12.08 16.27 22.84
N ALA A 445 11.44 15.13 22.54
CA ALA A 445 10.38 15.04 21.54
C ALA A 445 9.08 15.76 21.95
N LEU A 446 8.76 15.76 23.24
CA LEU A 446 7.46 16.21 23.74
C LEU A 446 7.49 17.58 24.43
N THR A 447 8.65 18.23 24.51
CA THR A 447 8.76 19.61 25.07
C THR A 447 9.44 20.62 24.13
N PRO A 448 9.06 20.69 22.83
CA PRO A 448 9.56 21.75 21.95
C PRO A 448 9.12 23.15 22.40
N PRO A 449 9.72 24.22 21.85
CA PRO A 449 9.28 25.58 22.12
C PRO A 449 7.77 25.74 21.94
N GLY A 450 7.10 26.31 22.95
CA GLY A 450 5.65 26.50 22.92
C GLY A 450 4.79 25.27 23.21
N TYR A 451 5.38 24.12 23.58
CA TYR A 451 4.62 22.92 23.95
C TYR A 451 3.55 23.18 25.01
N ARG A 452 2.51 22.35 24.99
CA ARG A 452 1.34 22.47 25.87
C ARG A 452 1.17 21.17 26.64
N ALA A 453 1.36 21.23 27.95
CA ALA A 453 1.22 20.05 28.81
C ALA A 453 -0.20 19.45 28.74
N GLU A 454 -1.22 20.26 28.42
CA GLU A 454 -2.58 19.78 28.27
C GLU A 454 -2.74 18.80 27.09
N TRP A 455 -1.85 18.87 26.10
CA TRP A 455 -1.86 17.99 24.93
C TRP A 455 -1.16 16.65 25.19
N HIS A 456 -0.58 16.46 26.37
CA HIS A 456 -0.10 15.16 26.85
C HIS A 456 -1.21 14.50 27.67
N VAL A 457 -1.98 13.65 27.02
CA VAL A 457 -3.21 13.07 27.57
C VAL A 457 -2.92 11.66 28.06
N GLY A 458 -3.13 11.42 29.35
CA GLY A 458 -3.05 10.10 29.97
C GLY A 458 -4.40 9.60 30.45
N VAL A 459 -4.55 8.27 30.53
CA VAL A 459 -5.67 7.61 31.21
C VAL A 459 -5.11 6.76 32.34
N ARG A 460 -5.69 6.90 33.53
CA ARG A 460 -5.33 6.13 34.72
C ARG A 460 -6.44 5.20 35.15
N ASN A 461 -6.04 4.09 35.76
CA ASN A 461 -6.94 3.22 36.50
C ASN A 461 -7.44 3.94 37.76
N GLY A 462 -8.75 3.95 38.00
CA GLY A 462 -9.38 4.63 39.13
C GLY A 462 -9.08 4.02 40.49
N ASP A 463 -8.77 2.72 40.56
CA ASP A 463 -8.46 2.03 41.81
C ASP A 463 -6.96 2.04 42.13
N THR A 464 -6.11 1.84 41.12
CA THR A 464 -4.64 1.71 41.31
C THR A 464 -3.86 2.99 41.01
N ASP A 465 -4.48 3.98 40.37
CA ASP A 465 -3.85 5.20 39.86
C ASP A 465 -2.74 4.95 38.82
N GLU A 466 -2.65 3.73 38.29
CA GLU A 466 -1.66 3.33 37.29
C GLU A 466 -1.98 3.93 35.92
N LEU A 467 -0.96 4.41 35.21
CA LEU A 467 -1.07 4.93 33.85
C LEU A 467 -1.26 3.78 32.85
N VAL A 468 -2.41 3.74 32.18
CA VAL A 468 -2.80 2.63 31.31
C VAL A 468 -2.98 3.01 29.83
N ALA A 469 -2.97 4.30 29.52
CA ALA A 469 -2.91 4.78 28.13
C ALA A 469 -2.33 6.19 28.05
N PHE A 470 -1.75 6.53 26.91
CA PHE A 470 -1.12 7.82 26.64
C PHE A 470 -1.28 8.20 25.16
N ILE A 471 -1.44 9.49 24.88
CA ILE A 471 -1.32 10.10 23.56
C ILE A 471 -0.75 11.51 23.74
N SER A 472 0.08 11.96 22.80
CA SER A 472 0.70 13.27 22.86
C SER A 472 0.45 14.08 21.60
N GLY A 473 0.38 15.40 21.77
CA GLY A 473 0.47 16.37 20.69
C GLY A 473 1.47 17.47 21.02
N VAL A 474 2.22 17.93 20.02
CA VAL A 474 3.07 19.12 20.11
C VAL A 474 2.64 20.17 19.08
N PRO A 475 2.65 21.47 19.42
CA PRO A 475 2.29 22.51 18.48
C PRO A 475 3.40 22.71 17.44
N ALA A 476 2.98 22.94 16.20
CA ALA A 476 3.87 23.24 15.10
C ALA A 476 3.18 24.14 14.09
N ARG A 477 3.96 24.73 13.18
CA ARG A 477 3.46 25.43 12.00
C ARG A 477 3.67 24.51 10.79
N GLY A 478 2.60 23.87 10.36
CA GLY A 478 2.61 22.98 9.21
C GLY A 478 2.39 23.75 7.91
N ARG A 479 3.10 23.36 6.85
CA ARG A 479 2.85 23.80 5.48
C ARG A 479 2.52 22.59 4.64
N VAL A 480 1.35 22.65 3.99
CA VAL A 480 0.81 21.62 3.10
C VAL A 480 0.61 22.27 1.73
N TYR A 481 1.46 21.92 0.77
CA TYR A 481 1.67 22.63 -0.48
C TYR A 481 1.94 24.13 -0.21
N THR A 482 1.01 24.99 -0.62
CA THR A 482 1.08 26.45 -0.45
C THR A 482 0.41 26.96 0.83
N HIS A 483 -0.26 26.08 1.60
CA HIS A 483 -1.06 26.47 2.76
C HIS A 483 -0.28 26.26 4.06
N ALA A 484 0.04 27.35 4.75
CA ALA A 484 0.64 27.30 6.08
C ALA A 484 -0.42 27.50 7.17
N MET A 485 -0.46 26.61 8.15
CA MET A 485 -1.45 26.60 9.22
C MET A 485 -0.86 26.10 10.55
N PRO A 486 -1.43 26.49 11.70
CA PRO A 486 -1.14 25.84 12.97
C PRO A 486 -1.59 24.38 12.90
N VAL A 487 -0.73 23.45 13.30
CA VAL A 487 -1.04 22.02 13.38
C VAL A 487 -0.60 21.46 14.72
N ALA A 488 -1.27 20.40 15.18
CA ALA A 488 -0.73 19.53 16.22
C ALA A 488 0.00 18.35 15.57
N VAL A 489 1.26 18.11 15.93
CA VAL A 489 1.95 16.88 15.55
C VAL A 489 1.64 15.83 16.61
N ILE A 490 0.89 14.80 16.23
CA ILE A 490 0.42 13.75 17.16
C ILE A 490 1.37 12.55 17.11
N ASN A 491 1.78 12.06 18.28
CA ASN A 491 2.67 10.91 18.40
C ASN A 491 2.41 10.13 19.71
N PHE A 492 3.05 8.97 19.87
CA PHE A 492 3.05 8.14 21.10
C PHE A 492 1.68 7.66 21.58
N LEU A 493 0.72 7.42 20.67
CA LEU A 493 -0.55 6.75 21.01
C LEU A 493 -0.29 5.32 21.50
N CYS A 494 -0.42 5.10 22.80
CA CYS A 494 -0.19 3.81 23.44
C CYS A 494 -1.35 3.45 24.35
N VAL A 495 -1.80 2.20 24.28
CA VAL A 495 -2.79 1.61 25.19
C VAL A 495 -2.19 0.34 25.74
N HIS A 496 -2.25 0.18 27.07
CA HIS A 496 -1.85 -1.03 27.78
C HIS A 496 -2.49 -2.26 27.12
N LYS A 497 -1.70 -3.32 26.92
CA LYS A 497 -2.09 -4.49 26.10
C LYS A 497 -3.44 -5.08 26.53
N ASP A 498 -3.67 -5.20 27.84
CA ASP A 498 -4.91 -5.75 28.42
C ASP A 498 -6.17 -4.90 28.17
N LEU A 499 -6.02 -3.63 27.81
CA LEU A 499 -7.14 -2.71 27.58
C LEU A 499 -7.39 -2.44 26.08
N ARG A 500 -6.60 -3.01 25.17
CA ARG A 500 -6.75 -2.78 23.72
C ARG A 500 -8.12 -3.20 23.19
N ALA A 501 -8.72 -4.26 23.75
CA ALA A 501 -10.06 -4.72 23.39
C ALA A 501 -11.19 -3.75 23.81
N ARG A 502 -10.94 -2.80 24.73
CA ARG A 502 -11.94 -1.86 25.25
C ARG A 502 -12.14 -0.61 24.39
N ARG A 503 -11.55 -0.56 23.19
CA ARG A 503 -11.65 0.56 22.23
C ARG A 503 -11.28 1.93 22.84
N LEU A 504 -10.26 1.97 23.69
CA LEU A 504 -9.79 3.22 24.31
C LEU A 504 -9.12 4.18 23.32
N ALA A 505 -8.43 3.67 22.29
CA ALA A 505 -7.71 4.51 21.32
C ALA A 505 -8.61 5.57 20.63
N PRO A 506 -9.80 5.22 20.10
CA PRO A 506 -10.78 6.21 19.63
C PRO A 506 -11.12 7.32 20.63
N VAL A 507 -11.25 6.97 21.91
CA VAL A 507 -11.62 7.93 22.98
C VAL A 507 -10.44 8.86 23.29
N LEU A 508 -9.21 8.34 23.31
CA LEU A 508 -7.97 9.13 23.42
C LEU A 508 -7.83 10.12 22.25
N ILE A 509 -8.07 9.66 21.02
CA ILE A 509 -8.00 10.51 19.82
C ILE A 509 -9.03 11.64 19.92
N LYS A 510 -10.28 11.34 20.29
CA LYS A 510 -11.32 12.37 20.50
C LYS A 510 -10.93 13.38 21.57
N GLU A 511 -10.37 12.92 22.70
CA GLU A 511 -9.97 13.82 23.79
C GLU A 511 -8.77 14.70 23.42
N VAL A 512 -7.73 14.17 22.76
CA VAL A 512 -6.62 15.03 22.30
C VAL A 512 -7.11 16.03 21.25
N THR A 513 -7.98 15.62 20.32
CA THR A 513 -8.61 16.53 19.35
C THR A 513 -9.40 17.63 20.05
N ARG A 514 -10.19 17.31 21.09
CA ARG A 514 -10.92 18.30 21.89
C ARG A 514 -9.98 19.32 22.54
N ARG A 515 -8.89 18.85 23.19
CA ARG A 515 -7.90 19.73 23.85
C ARG A 515 -7.12 20.60 22.88
N VAL A 516 -6.83 20.10 21.67
CA VAL A 516 -6.20 20.85 20.59
C VAL A 516 -7.17 21.92 20.04
N ASN A 517 -8.42 21.54 19.76
CA ASN A 517 -9.47 22.46 19.28
C ASN A 517 -9.81 23.56 20.29
N LEU A 518 -9.76 23.28 21.60
CA LEU A 518 -9.92 24.30 22.65
C LEU A 518 -8.84 25.40 22.61
N GLN A 519 -7.69 25.13 21.97
CA GLN A 519 -6.63 26.11 21.74
C GLN A 519 -6.69 26.73 20.34
N ASN A 520 -7.84 26.57 19.65
CA ASN A 520 -8.09 27.09 18.30
C ASN A 520 -7.10 26.56 17.23
N VAL A 521 -6.66 25.30 17.39
CA VAL A 521 -5.91 24.55 16.38
C VAL A 521 -6.80 23.43 15.88
N TRP A 522 -6.93 23.27 14.57
CA TRP A 522 -7.97 22.42 13.97
C TRP A 522 -7.43 21.30 13.08
N GLN A 523 -6.12 21.32 12.79
CA GLN A 523 -5.44 20.34 11.94
C GLN A 523 -4.36 19.60 12.74
N ALA A 524 -4.06 18.38 12.32
CA ALA A 524 -2.95 17.62 12.87
C ALA A 524 -2.17 16.88 11.80
N VAL A 525 -0.89 16.63 12.06
CA VAL A 525 -0.02 15.74 11.29
C VAL A 525 0.27 14.53 12.15
N TYR A 526 0.14 13.33 11.60
CA TYR A 526 0.49 12.10 12.32
C TYR A 526 1.00 11.03 11.35
N THR A 527 1.72 10.06 11.89
CA THR A 527 2.28 8.95 11.13
C THR A 527 1.93 7.61 11.75
N ALA A 528 1.80 6.58 10.92
CA ALA A 528 1.58 5.21 11.39
C ALA A 528 2.36 4.21 10.53
N GLY A 529 2.80 3.11 11.13
CA GLY A 529 3.37 1.95 10.40
C GLY A 529 2.30 0.99 9.86
N VAL A 530 1.02 1.23 10.19
CA VAL A 530 -0.13 0.52 9.62
C VAL A 530 -0.91 1.49 8.75
N GLU A 531 -1.46 0.99 7.65
CA GLU A 531 -2.25 1.80 6.73
C GLU A 531 -3.64 2.10 7.32
N LEU A 532 -3.91 3.39 7.53
CA LEU A 532 -5.21 3.97 7.90
C LEU A 532 -5.82 4.71 6.69
N PRO A 533 -7.15 4.90 6.63
CA PRO A 533 -7.79 5.74 5.61
C PRO A 533 -7.60 7.24 5.92
N THR A 534 -7.05 8.08 5.04
CA THR A 534 -6.30 7.77 3.80
C THR A 534 -4.97 8.55 3.84
N PRO A 535 -3.81 7.92 3.57
CA PRO A 535 -2.53 8.58 3.72
C PRO A 535 -2.29 9.62 2.62
N VAL A 536 -1.60 10.71 2.97
CA VAL A 536 -1.14 11.72 2.02
C VAL A 536 0.18 11.34 1.38
N ALA A 537 1.00 10.52 2.05
CA ALA A 537 2.25 9.97 1.52
C ALA A 537 2.57 8.62 2.18
N SER A 538 3.32 7.77 1.46
CA SER A 538 3.93 6.55 1.99
C SER A 538 5.44 6.61 1.75
N CYS A 539 6.23 6.31 2.78
CA CYS A 539 7.69 6.41 2.74
C CYS A 539 8.32 5.11 3.27
N PRO A 540 9.00 4.32 2.43
CA PRO A 540 9.66 3.10 2.86
C PRO A 540 10.84 3.36 3.79
N TYR A 541 11.04 2.46 4.76
CA TYR A 541 12.26 2.44 5.58
C TYR A 541 13.43 1.82 4.82
N TYR A 542 14.61 2.34 5.11
CA TYR A 542 15.89 1.84 4.63
C TYR A 542 16.85 1.67 5.80
N HIS A 543 17.65 0.60 5.75
CA HIS A 543 18.59 0.23 6.79
C HIS A 543 20.00 0.09 6.24
N ARG A 544 20.97 0.70 6.93
CA ARG A 544 22.40 0.55 6.67
C ARG A 544 23.07 -0.11 7.87
N SER A 545 23.56 -1.33 7.66
CA SER A 545 24.23 -2.09 8.71
C SER A 545 25.54 -1.41 9.14
N LEU A 546 25.69 -1.06 10.42
CA LEU A 546 26.94 -0.52 10.97
C LEU A 546 27.73 -1.59 11.73
N ASN A 547 27.02 -2.53 12.36
CA ASN A 547 27.56 -3.68 13.07
C ASN A 547 26.95 -5.00 12.52
N PRO A 548 27.38 -5.47 11.33
CA PRO A 548 26.75 -6.62 10.68
C PRO A 548 26.79 -7.91 11.49
N LYS A 549 27.80 -8.07 12.35
CA LYS A 549 27.89 -9.21 13.27
C LYS A 549 26.70 -9.21 14.23
N LYS A 550 26.51 -8.11 14.96
CA LYS A 550 25.40 -8.01 15.92
C LYS A 550 24.05 -8.10 15.24
N LEU A 551 23.85 -7.45 14.09
CA LEU A 551 22.56 -7.51 13.37
C LEU A 551 22.20 -8.94 12.92
N VAL A 552 23.19 -9.77 12.57
CA VAL A 552 22.95 -11.17 12.23
C VAL A 552 22.70 -12.01 13.49
N GLU A 553 23.42 -11.75 14.58
CA GLU A 553 23.25 -12.44 15.87
C GLU A 553 21.91 -12.13 16.55
N THR A 554 21.34 -10.94 16.34
CA THR A 554 20.02 -10.54 16.85
C THR A 554 18.86 -10.91 15.94
N GLY A 555 19.12 -11.41 14.72
CA GLY A 555 18.07 -11.69 13.74
C GLY A 555 17.55 -10.46 12.98
N PHE A 556 18.03 -9.25 13.29
CA PHE A 556 17.64 -8.00 12.60
C PHE A 556 18.00 -8.04 11.10
N SER A 557 19.09 -8.72 10.74
CA SER A 557 19.49 -8.91 9.34
C SER A 557 19.88 -10.35 9.09
N LEU A 558 19.43 -10.91 7.97
CA LEU A 558 19.82 -12.25 7.56
C LEU A 558 21.18 -12.23 6.85
N LEU A 559 22.02 -13.25 7.11
CA LEU A 559 23.23 -13.47 6.33
C LEU A 559 22.84 -13.95 4.91
N PRO A 560 23.15 -13.19 3.85
CA PRO A 560 22.79 -13.59 2.49
C PRO A 560 23.45 -14.92 2.08
N PRO A 561 22.76 -15.75 1.27
CA PRO A 561 23.35 -16.98 0.76
C PRO A 561 24.65 -16.71 0.02
N ARG A 562 25.68 -17.54 0.25
CA ARG A 562 27.01 -17.49 -0.42
C ARG A 562 27.97 -16.40 0.04
N ILE A 563 27.65 -15.61 1.06
CA ILE A 563 28.64 -14.73 1.71
C ILE A 563 28.88 -15.13 3.16
N THR A 564 30.13 -15.08 3.58
CA THR A 564 30.53 -15.29 4.97
C THR A 564 30.29 -14.03 5.79
N LEU A 565 30.13 -14.16 7.10
CA LEU A 565 30.00 -13.01 8.00
C LEU A 565 31.19 -12.04 7.88
N THR A 566 32.40 -12.56 7.70
CA THR A 566 33.61 -11.75 7.48
C THR A 566 33.53 -10.93 6.19
N GLN A 567 32.99 -11.50 5.11
CA GLN A 567 32.76 -10.75 3.86
C GLN A 567 31.69 -9.68 4.04
N LEU A 568 30.62 -9.97 4.77
CA LEU A 568 29.57 -8.99 5.10
C LEU A 568 30.13 -7.81 5.91
N ILE A 569 30.92 -8.09 6.95
CA ILE A 569 31.62 -7.07 7.74
C ILE A 569 32.53 -6.22 6.84
N LYS A 570 33.31 -6.85 5.97
CA LYS A 570 34.20 -6.14 5.04
C LYS A 570 33.43 -5.28 4.04
N MET A 571 32.28 -5.74 3.57
CA MET A 571 31.40 -5.00 2.67
C MET A 571 30.83 -3.76 3.36
N TYR A 572 30.47 -3.82 4.63
CA TYR A 572 29.86 -2.67 5.29
C TYR A 572 30.84 -1.74 6.00
N LYS A 573 32.13 -2.10 6.04
CA LYS A 573 33.21 -1.34 6.68
C LYS A 573 33.29 0.11 6.17
N LEU A 574 33.33 1.05 7.11
CA LEU A 574 33.50 2.49 6.87
C LEU A 574 34.93 2.96 7.18
N PRO A 575 35.35 4.13 6.66
CA PRO A 575 36.60 4.77 7.06
C PRO A 575 36.65 5.09 8.57
N PRO A 576 37.84 5.15 9.18
CA PRO A 576 37.97 5.40 10.62
C PRO A 576 37.74 6.86 11.04
N LYS A 577 37.76 7.80 10.10
CA LYS A 577 37.58 9.24 10.34
C LYS A 577 36.77 9.87 9.20
N PRO A 578 35.96 10.91 9.49
CA PRO A 578 35.30 11.72 8.46
C PRO A 578 36.31 12.23 7.43
N LEU A 579 35.88 12.29 6.17
CA LEU A 579 36.75 12.67 5.04
C LEU A 579 36.68 14.16 4.72
N LEU A 580 35.63 14.85 5.18
CA LEU A 580 35.39 16.26 4.89
C LEU A 580 36.21 17.16 5.84
N PRO A 581 37.07 18.07 5.33
CA PRO A 581 37.70 19.10 6.14
C PRO A 581 36.65 19.98 6.83
N GLY A 582 36.93 20.40 8.07
CA GLY A 582 36.00 21.24 8.83
C GLY A 582 34.75 20.53 9.35
N PHE A 583 34.60 19.22 9.13
CA PHE A 583 33.50 18.44 9.70
C PHE A 583 33.63 18.35 11.22
N ARG A 584 32.70 18.98 11.93
CA ARG A 584 32.67 19.04 13.41
C ARG A 584 31.24 18.96 13.93
N MET A 585 31.11 18.77 15.24
CA MET A 585 29.82 18.81 15.94
C MET A 585 29.23 20.23 15.87
N MET A 586 27.91 20.31 15.75
CA MET A 586 27.18 21.58 15.73
C MET A 586 27.25 22.26 17.11
N GLU A 587 27.44 23.57 17.12
CA GLU A 587 27.47 24.43 18.30
C GLU A 587 26.33 25.45 18.28
N LYS A 588 26.04 26.07 19.42
CA LYS A 588 24.98 27.10 19.55
C LYS A 588 25.15 28.27 18.57
N LYS A 589 26.39 28.64 18.25
CA LYS A 589 26.70 29.71 17.29
C LYS A 589 26.29 29.38 15.85
N ASP A 590 26.11 28.10 15.52
CA ASP A 590 25.80 27.65 14.16
C ASP A 590 24.29 27.65 13.87
N VAL A 591 23.43 27.78 14.89
CA VAL A 591 21.95 27.67 14.80
C VAL A 591 21.38 28.52 13.67
N GLY A 592 21.65 29.83 13.66
CA GLY A 592 21.11 30.71 12.62
C GLY A 592 21.59 30.36 11.22
N ARG A 593 22.83 29.85 11.08
CA ARG A 593 23.35 29.40 9.78
C ARG A 593 22.74 28.08 9.34
N VAL A 594 22.51 27.13 10.25
CA VAL A 594 21.82 25.87 9.97
C VAL A 594 20.37 26.12 9.58
N ALA A 595 19.67 27.01 10.28
CA ALA A 595 18.31 27.43 9.92
C ALA A 595 18.25 27.97 8.48
N ALA A 596 19.20 28.82 8.12
CA ALA A 596 19.32 29.36 6.76
C ALA A 596 19.68 28.29 5.69
N LEU A 597 20.39 27.23 6.06
CA LEU A 597 20.71 26.12 5.15
C LEU A 597 19.52 25.18 4.94
N LEU A 598 18.69 24.97 5.97
CA LEU A 598 17.52 24.10 5.87
C LEU A 598 16.38 24.75 5.10
N GLN A 599 16.21 26.07 5.20
CA GLN A 599 15.08 26.77 4.57
C GLN A 599 14.92 26.46 3.07
N PRO A 600 15.96 26.50 2.21
CA PRO A 600 15.82 26.14 0.80
C PRO A 600 15.53 24.66 0.57
N CYS A 601 16.05 23.76 1.42
CA CYS A 601 15.75 22.32 1.34
C CYS A 601 14.27 22.06 1.64
N LEU A 602 13.76 22.64 2.72
CA LEU A 602 12.36 22.52 3.15
C LEU A 602 11.40 23.21 2.18
N ALA A 603 11.83 24.26 1.49
CA ALA A 603 10.99 24.97 0.51
C ALA A 603 10.63 24.14 -0.73
N LYS A 604 11.39 23.09 -1.04
CA LYS A 604 11.13 22.18 -2.17
C LYS A 604 10.02 21.16 -1.89
N CYS A 605 9.67 20.97 -0.63
CA CYS A 605 8.74 19.93 -0.20
C CYS A 605 7.32 20.49 0.01
N ASP A 606 6.33 19.65 -0.26
CA ASP A 606 4.91 19.96 -0.13
C ASP A 606 4.42 19.80 1.32
N LEU A 607 4.87 18.80 2.06
CA LEU A 607 4.50 18.62 3.48
C LEU A 607 5.69 18.91 4.39
N VAL A 608 5.59 19.98 5.18
CA VAL A 608 6.71 20.53 5.96
C VAL A 608 6.24 21.02 7.32
N ILE A 609 7.05 20.83 8.35
CA ILE A 609 6.96 21.63 9.58
C ILE A 609 7.97 22.77 9.46
N ASP A 610 7.47 24.00 9.37
CA ASP A 610 8.33 25.19 9.36
C ASP A 610 9.07 25.28 10.71
N MET A 611 10.38 25.52 10.66
CA MET A 611 11.23 25.67 11.86
C MET A 611 11.86 27.05 11.88
N ASP A 612 11.74 27.75 13.00
CA ASP A 612 12.52 28.95 13.29
C ASP A 612 13.87 28.62 13.97
N GLU A 613 14.60 29.64 14.42
CA GLU A 613 15.89 29.43 15.10
C GLU A 613 15.74 28.75 16.47
N ASP A 614 14.63 28.98 17.20
CA ASP A 614 14.37 28.33 18.49
C ASP A 614 14.02 26.85 18.28
N ASP A 615 13.25 26.55 17.23
CA ASP A 615 12.97 25.18 16.78
C ASP A 615 14.27 24.46 16.38
N VAL A 616 15.09 25.08 15.51
CA VAL A 616 16.39 24.53 15.10
C VAL A 616 17.28 24.29 16.31
N ALA A 617 17.33 25.22 17.26
CA ALA A 617 18.10 25.06 18.48
C ALA A 617 17.59 23.87 19.32
N HIS A 618 16.27 23.71 19.47
CA HIS A 618 15.70 22.63 20.26
C HIS A 618 15.92 21.26 19.60
N TRP A 619 15.62 21.16 18.31
CA TRP A 619 15.62 19.90 17.55
C TRP A 619 17.02 19.45 17.16
N LEU A 620 17.93 20.36 16.84
CA LEU A 620 19.18 20.05 16.15
C LEU A 620 20.44 20.35 16.95
N LEU A 621 20.37 21.06 18.09
CA LEU A 621 21.55 21.12 18.95
C LEU A 621 21.82 19.74 19.56
N PRO A 622 23.07 19.23 19.45
CA PRO A 622 23.38 17.89 19.93
C PRO A 622 23.06 17.72 21.42
N ARG A 623 22.40 16.60 21.74
CA ARG A 623 22.09 16.16 23.11
C ARG A 623 22.57 14.73 23.27
N ASP A 624 23.44 14.50 24.25
CA ASP A 624 24.07 13.20 24.46
C ASP A 624 23.01 12.09 24.60
N GLY A 625 23.22 11.00 23.86
CA GLY A 625 22.29 9.87 23.82
C GLY A 625 20.93 10.13 23.15
N VAL A 626 20.65 11.33 22.61
CA VAL A 626 19.36 11.69 22.00
C VAL A 626 19.51 12.10 20.55
N VAL A 627 20.19 13.22 20.26
CA VAL A 627 20.35 13.75 18.89
C VAL A 627 21.79 14.15 18.65
N TYR A 628 22.29 13.79 17.46
CA TYR A 628 23.65 14.04 17.01
C TYR A 628 23.59 14.90 15.77
N SER A 629 24.33 16.00 15.75
CA SER A 629 24.30 16.94 14.65
C SER A 629 25.67 17.51 14.38
N TYR A 630 25.99 17.62 13.10
CA TYR A 630 27.31 17.96 12.60
C TYR A 630 27.20 18.99 11.49
N VAL A 631 28.22 19.82 11.38
CA VAL A 631 28.36 20.86 10.36
C VAL A 631 29.68 20.68 9.62
N VAL A 632 29.71 21.12 8.38
CA VAL A 632 30.96 21.36 7.64
C VAL A 632 31.24 22.85 7.69
N GLU A 633 32.37 23.21 8.29
CA GLU A 633 32.86 24.59 8.34
C GLU A 633 33.95 24.77 7.28
N ASP A 634 33.75 25.73 6.38
CA ASP A 634 34.74 26.08 5.37
C ASP A 634 36.03 26.59 6.06
N PRO A 635 37.21 25.96 5.83
CA PRO A 635 38.44 26.30 6.55
C PRO A 635 38.99 27.71 6.27
N GLU A 636 38.59 28.35 5.16
CA GLU A 636 39.08 29.68 4.78
C GLU A 636 38.17 30.78 5.31
N THR A 637 36.86 30.58 5.27
CA THR A 637 35.85 31.57 5.63
C THR A 637 35.29 31.39 7.03
N ASN A 638 35.48 30.22 7.65
CA ASN A 638 34.82 29.78 8.89
C ASN A 638 33.28 29.80 8.80
N ALA A 639 32.72 29.76 7.58
CA ALA A 639 31.29 29.70 7.38
C ALA A 639 30.81 28.25 7.38
N VAL A 640 29.70 27.97 8.04
CA VAL A 640 29.03 26.67 7.93
C VAL A 640 28.37 26.55 6.55
N THR A 641 28.73 25.50 5.80
CA THR A 641 28.28 25.25 4.43
C THR A 641 27.29 24.10 4.34
N ASP A 642 27.42 23.09 5.20
CA ASP A 642 26.63 21.87 5.15
C ASP A 642 26.27 21.40 6.56
N PHE A 643 25.19 20.64 6.68
CA PHE A 643 24.64 20.17 7.95
C PHE A 643 24.04 18.78 7.82
N CYS A 644 24.30 17.89 8.78
CA CYS A 644 23.61 16.60 8.88
C CYS A 644 23.31 16.21 10.32
N SER A 645 22.24 15.44 10.50
CA SER A 645 21.81 15.01 11.83
C SER A 645 21.15 13.63 11.84
N PHE A 646 21.21 13.00 13.01
CA PHE A 646 20.50 11.75 13.29
C PHE A 646 20.18 11.65 14.78
N TYR A 647 19.11 10.96 15.14
CA TYR A 647 18.73 10.71 16.53
C TYR A 647 18.87 9.24 16.91
N ASN A 648 18.94 8.99 18.21
CA ASN A 648 19.07 7.66 18.80
C ASN A 648 17.70 7.12 19.19
N LEU A 649 17.34 5.97 18.62
CA LEU A 649 16.17 5.21 19.04
C LEU A 649 16.60 3.75 19.23
N PRO A 650 16.97 3.36 20.46
CA PRO A 650 17.35 1.99 20.73
C PRO A 650 16.12 1.08 20.78
N SER A 651 16.34 -0.21 20.52
CA SER A 651 15.34 -1.25 20.71
C SER A 651 15.82 -2.29 21.70
N THR A 652 14.93 -2.76 22.57
CA THR A 652 15.14 -3.98 23.35
C THR A 652 15.13 -5.17 22.40
N VAL A 653 16.08 -6.09 22.56
CA VAL A 653 16.11 -7.36 21.82
C VAL A 653 15.43 -8.42 22.68
N ILE A 654 14.32 -8.98 22.18
CA ILE A 654 13.51 -9.96 22.89
C ILE A 654 14.10 -11.36 22.65
N ASP A 655 14.18 -12.17 23.71
CA ASP A 655 14.57 -13.59 23.65
C ASP A 655 15.95 -13.89 23.00
N ASN A 656 16.96 -13.03 23.23
CA ASN A 656 18.33 -13.24 22.78
C ASN A 656 19.33 -13.36 23.95
N GLU A 657 20.09 -14.45 24.00
CA GLU A 657 21.02 -14.73 25.11
C GLU A 657 22.29 -13.84 25.09
N GLN A 658 22.64 -13.25 23.95
CA GLN A 658 23.91 -12.55 23.75
C GLN A 658 23.79 -11.02 23.75
N HIS A 659 22.64 -10.51 23.30
CA HIS A 659 22.39 -9.08 23.14
C HIS A 659 21.01 -8.74 23.72
N ASP A 660 20.95 -7.76 24.60
CA ASP A 660 19.71 -7.25 25.21
C ASP A 660 19.17 -5.99 24.51
N ARG A 661 20.03 -5.31 23.73
CA ARG A 661 19.70 -4.04 23.11
C ARG A 661 20.35 -3.86 21.75
N LEU A 662 19.62 -3.22 20.84
CA LEU A 662 20.09 -2.77 19.53
C LEU A 662 20.09 -1.24 19.50
N ASN A 663 21.24 -0.61 19.23
CA ASN A 663 21.31 0.84 19.10
C ASN A 663 21.10 1.25 17.64
N ALA A 664 19.96 1.86 17.33
CA ALA A 664 19.66 2.35 15.98
C ALA A 664 19.73 3.88 15.90
N ALA A 665 20.45 4.37 14.90
CA ALA A 665 20.45 5.78 14.52
C ALA A 665 19.38 5.99 13.45
N TYR A 666 18.63 7.10 13.51
CA TYR A 666 17.64 7.46 12.50
C TYR A 666 18.05 8.79 11.87
N SER A 667 18.17 8.81 10.54
CA SER A 667 18.43 10.03 9.77
C SER A 667 17.38 11.08 10.11
N PHE A 668 17.83 12.29 10.40
CA PHE A 668 16.95 13.42 10.69
C PHE A 668 17.06 14.46 9.57
N TYR A 669 17.27 15.74 9.87
CA TYR A 669 17.41 16.79 8.86
C TYR A 669 18.84 16.89 8.32
N ASN A 670 18.97 17.07 7.01
CA ASN A 670 20.26 17.18 6.32
C ASN A 670 20.20 18.26 5.22
N ALA A 671 21.26 19.03 5.07
CA ALA A 671 21.42 20.05 4.02
C ALA A 671 22.86 20.02 3.49
N ALA A 672 23.02 19.73 2.21
CA ALA A 672 24.32 19.75 1.52
C ALA A 672 24.30 20.83 0.42
N THR A 673 25.28 21.73 0.44
CA THR A 673 25.42 22.83 -0.55
C THR A 673 26.80 22.89 -1.18
N SER A 674 27.86 22.47 -0.47
CA SER A 674 29.24 22.51 -0.96
C SER A 674 29.77 21.12 -1.34
N VAL A 675 29.16 20.07 -0.81
CA VAL A 675 29.52 18.65 -1.05
C VAL A 675 28.29 17.87 -1.53
N SER A 676 28.49 16.64 -2.01
CA SER A 676 27.34 15.77 -2.29
C SER A 676 26.70 15.29 -0.98
N LEU A 677 25.38 15.05 -1.01
CA LEU A 677 24.67 14.51 0.14
C LEU A 677 25.24 13.15 0.57
N ALA A 678 25.66 12.31 -0.37
CA ALA A 678 26.33 11.04 -0.08
C ALA A 678 27.66 11.21 0.67
N GLN A 679 28.48 12.21 0.33
CA GLN A 679 29.73 12.51 1.06
C GLN A 679 29.46 12.96 2.50
N LEU A 680 28.44 13.82 2.68
CA LEU A 680 28.02 14.31 3.97
C LEU A 680 27.46 13.18 4.86
N MET A 681 26.57 12.36 4.30
CA MET A 681 25.97 11.23 5.02
C MET A 681 26.98 10.12 5.30
N GLN A 682 28.00 9.92 4.46
CA GLN A 682 29.10 9.01 4.80
C GLN A 682 29.83 9.46 6.09
N CYS A 683 30.02 10.77 6.29
CA CYS A 683 30.58 11.31 7.53
C CYS A 683 29.64 11.06 8.73
N ALA A 684 28.32 11.21 8.55
CA ALA A 684 27.33 10.87 9.57
C ALA A 684 27.39 9.38 9.97
N LEU A 685 27.48 8.47 8.99
CA LEU A 685 27.62 7.03 9.25
C LEU A 685 28.91 6.71 10.03
N ILE A 686 30.02 7.37 9.71
CA ILE A 686 31.30 7.20 10.44
C ILE A 686 31.12 7.65 11.90
N MET A 687 30.43 8.77 12.13
CA MET A 687 30.16 9.25 13.49
C MET A 687 29.19 8.35 14.24
N ALA A 688 28.18 7.77 13.58
CA ALA A 688 27.29 6.79 14.18
C ALA A 688 28.06 5.53 14.61
N VAL A 689 28.98 5.01 13.79
CA VAL A 689 29.86 3.89 14.21
C VAL A 689 30.68 4.27 15.45
N LYS A 690 31.25 5.48 15.50
CA LYS A 690 32.02 5.95 16.65
C LYS A 690 31.19 6.11 17.92
N ALA A 691 29.92 6.47 17.78
CA ALA A 691 28.96 6.58 18.87
C ALA A 691 28.37 5.23 19.30
N GLY A 692 28.77 4.11 18.67
CA GLY A 692 28.34 2.76 19.08
C GLY A 692 26.97 2.34 18.56
N PHE A 693 26.54 2.89 17.42
CA PHE A 693 25.33 2.46 16.73
C PHE A 693 25.56 1.18 15.91
N ASP A 694 24.54 0.32 15.89
CA ASP A 694 24.56 -0.98 15.22
C ASP A 694 23.94 -0.94 13.82
N VAL A 695 22.99 -0.03 13.62
CA VAL A 695 22.29 0.20 12.34
C VAL A 695 21.97 1.69 12.19
N PHE A 696 21.94 2.16 10.94
CA PHE A 696 21.48 3.49 10.58
C PHE A 696 20.24 3.38 9.69
N ASN A 697 19.14 3.93 10.15
CA ASN A 697 17.83 3.92 9.50
C ASN A 697 17.59 5.25 8.81
N ALA A 698 16.91 5.21 7.66
CA ALA A 698 16.49 6.40 6.95
C ALA A 698 15.15 6.11 6.26
N LEU A 699 14.29 7.11 6.15
CA LEU A 699 13.10 7.05 5.30
C LEU A 699 13.42 7.66 3.94
N GLU A 700 12.67 7.25 2.91
CA GLU A 700 12.70 7.89 1.58
C GLU A 700 11.97 9.26 1.60
N LEU A 701 12.52 10.19 2.39
CA LEU A 701 12.06 11.57 2.55
C LEU A 701 13.00 12.54 1.85
N MET A 702 12.50 13.69 1.43
CA MET A 702 13.29 14.76 0.82
C MET A 702 14.25 14.21 -0.26
N ASP A 703 15.52 14.61 -0.21
CA ASP A 703 16.57 14.18 -1.15
C ASP A 703 17.30 12.89 -0.68
N ASN A 704 16.78 12.14 0.31
CA ASN A 704 17.52 11.01 0.91
C ASN A 704 17.89 9.93 -0.12
N ILE A 705 17.06 9.72 -1.15
CA ILE A 705 17.31 8.74 -2.21
C ILE A 705 18.69 8.89 -2.88
N GLU A 706 19.25 10.10 -2.89
CA GLU A 706 20.57 10.40 -3.45
C GLU A 706 21.71 9.64 -2.77
N PHE A 707 21.59 9.30 -1.48
CA PHE A 707 22.64 8.60 -0.74
C PHE A 707 22.33 7.15 -0.41
N LEU A 708 21.05 6.74 -0.42
CA LEU A 708 20.64 5.41 0.05
C LEU A 708 21.37 4.29 -0.70
N HIS A 709 21.31 4.30 -2.03
CA HIS A 709 21.94 3.26 -2.84
C HIS A 709 23.47 3.32 -2.79
N GLU A 710 24.07 4.50 -2.96
CA GLU A 710 25.52 4.69 -2.97
C GLU A 710 26.15 4.24 -1.64
N LEU A 711 25.50 4.61 -0.53
CA LEU A 711 25.97 4.26 0.81
C LEU A 711 25.47 2.89 1.27
N ARG A 712 24.92 2.05 0.39
CA ARG A 712 24.55 0.64 0.67
C ARG A 712 23.45 0.47 1.72
N PHE A 713 22.52 1.41 1.80
CA PHE A 713 21.26 1.17 2.48
C PHE A 713 20.46 0.11 1.71
N SER A 714 19.73 -0.72 2.45
CA SER A 714 18.82 -1.73 1.91
C SER A 714 17.42 -1.39 2.36
N ILE A 715 16.45 -1.51 1.44
CA ILE A 715 15.04 -1.34 1.79
C ILE A 715 14.64 -2.34 2.89
N GLY A 716 13.93 -1.82 3.89
CA GLY A 716 13.31 -2.57 4.97
C GLY A 716 11.99 -3.20 4.52
N ASP A 717 11.29 -3.80 5.47
CA ASP A 717 9.96 -4.40 5.29
C ASP A 717 8.81 -3.50 5.76
N GLY A 718 9.11 -2.41 6.48
CA GLY A 718 8.13 -1.43 6.93
C GLY A 718 8.03 -0.20 6.04
N ASP A 719 6.81 0.27 5.83
CA ASP A 719 6.50 1.61 5.33
C ASP A 719 6.07 2.52 6.48
N LEU A 720 6.28 3.83 6.32
CA LEU A 720 5.68 4.83 7.17
C LEU A 720 4.70 5.69 6.37
N TYR A 721 3.45 5.70 6.83
CA TYR A 721 2.37 6.45 6.22
C TYR A 721 2.18 7.78 6.94
N TYR A 722 1.99 8.86 6.17
CA TYR A 722 1.74 10.21 6.67
C TYR A 722 0.28 10.57 6.49
N TYR A 723 -0.27 11.26 7.49
CA TYR A 723 -1.67 11.63 7.54
C TYR A 723 -1.85 13.07 7.98
N LEU A 724 -2.94 13.66 7.49
CA LEU A 724 -3.46 14.94 7.96
C LEU A 724 -4.84 14.72 8.55
N PHE A 725 -5.07 15.27 9.74
CA PHE A 725 -6.39 15.31 10.37
C PHE A 725 -7.06 16.64 10.01
N ASN A 726 -8.34 16.58 9.59
CA ASN A 726 -9.15 17.71 9.18
C ASN A 726 -8.51 18.59 8.09
N TRP A 727 -7.84 17.94 7.14
CA TRP A 727 -7.30 18.56 5.94
C TRP A 727 -7.33 17.57 4.78
N ARG A 728 -7.81 18.03 3.64
CA ARG A 728 -7.78 17.30 2.36
C ARG A 728 -6.77 17.96 1.42
N CYS A 729 -6.01 17.14 0.72
CA CYS A 729 -5.07 17.55 -0.32
C CYS A 729 -4.76 16.37 -1.25
N PRO A 730 -4.20 16.62 -2.44
CA PRO A 730 -3.62 15.57 -3.26
C PRO A 730 -2.56 14.76 -2.50
N ARG A 731 -2.40 13.51 -2.92
CA ARG A 731 -1.29 12.67 -2.46
C ARG A 731 0.04 13.19 -3.00
N MET A 732 1.11 12.93 -2.26
CA MET A 732 2.46 13.34 -2.61
C MET A 732 3.44 12.18 -2.48
N ALA A 733 4.52 12.24 -3.26
CA ALA A 733 5.62 11.30 -3.17
C ALA A 733 6.45 11.55 -1.89
N GLY A 734 7.17 10.53 -1.39
CA GLY A 734 7.97 10.66 -0.18
C GLY A 734 9.03 11.77 -0.25
N ASN A 735 9.59 12.03 -1.44
CA ASN A 735 10.54 13.13 -1.65
C ASN A 735 9.92 14.54 -1.50
N GLN A 736 8.58 14.65 -1.49
CA GLN A 736 7.86 15.89 -1.21
C GLN A 736 7.52 16.05 0.29
N VAL A 737 7.95 15.12 1.15
CA VAL A 737 7.71 15.16 2.60
C VAL A 737 9.00 15.51 3.34
N ALA A 738 8.96 16.57 4.14
CA ALA A 738 10.03 17.02 5.02
C ALA A 738 9.63 17.02 6.51
N VAL A 739 8.64 16.21 6.87
CA VAL A 739 8.26 15.93 8.25
C VAL A 739 8.98 14.66 8.66
N VAL A 740 10.02 14.77 9.49
CA VAL A 740 10.72 13.58 9.99
C VAL A 740 10.16 13.23 11.38
N PRO A 741 9.53 12.05 11.56
CA PRO A 741 8.95 11.64 12.82
C PRO A 741 10.03 11.39 13.87
N GLN A 742 9.68 11.65 15.14
CA GLN A 742 10.50 11.32 16.30
C GLN A 742 10.17 9.93 16.84
#